data_AF-G5C699-F1
#
_entry.id   AF-G5C699-F1
#
_cell.length_a   1.000
_cell.length_b   1.000
_cell.length_c   1.000
_cell.angle_alpha   90.00
_cell.angle_beta   90.00
_cell.angle_gamma   90.00
#
_symmetry.space_group_name_H-M   'P 1'
#
loop_
_entity.id
_entity.type
_entity.pdbx_description
1 polymer ?
#
loop_
_entity_poly.entity_id
_entity_poly.type
_entity_poly.pdbx_seq_one_letter_code
_entity_poly.pdbx_strand_id
1 'polypeptide(L)'
;MIRLAADFNPGKPNPRTPEVAPALSPDVLSISQQKTVQSTLQFVVTLGVCPYLMAGIGVPLKYRTEFGAVVQDVVSLDAAPHAAQRLYTSCRVLLNVAQHASLGSLIFCRHFGDIAAGLCQLGFCPIKRKPLTPAEEVLTEEERTLSREALRDMLDQVYQPLAVRELLILQGGPPQSCTDVKTQLRCRTPAWLRHLCGQLLSERLMRPSGVQAVVRGILEGAGAGAAGGSDAEATAADWKKCDLIAKILASCPQQSLSPEDYYRDICPQILDLFHFQDKLTVRQFQRVATTTFITMSREHPQLAANYLLQPLLAPLQRCLNTAEIPESDMVPGTILVTEEELSRCIEDVYKVYVVGNEPLTVLLDSLLPVLRMLFALYCFTKQSVSHIRSFCQEILLWILEKLERKIAIASLKGFAGLDKAVPSLHPLCQFRTATKGGSMITIREAISDEDEDEALYQKVSSEQSQVEHLGDLLTHCQECGLAGDFFIFCLKELTHLAVENEAELKSEPFFSKSLLELEHQALLVEGQEHRLLVLQLLAVLCEKMSEQIFTNITQVVDFVAATLQRACASLAHEAKSTVESQTLSMSMGLVAVMLGGAVQLKSSDFAIMKQLLPLLEKVSNTYPDTVIQELALDLQITISTHGAFATQAVSVAAQSTLNKKSPEGKTEEEQQSHHDTQIFLENLEHEDTFVYLSAIQGVALLSDVYPEKILLDLLAQYDSSKDKHTPETRMKVGEVLIRIVRALGEFSCSIHLEQGGEVCL
;
A
#
# COMPACT_ATOMS: atom_id res chain seq x y z
N MET A 1 -38.57 -12.20 77.50
CA MET A 1 -37.49 -11.23 77.22
C MET A 1 -36.17 -11.92 76.94
N ILE A 2 -35.52 -12.58 77.93
CA ILE A 2 -34.20 -13.22 77.72
C ILE A 2 -34.26 -14.37 76.69
N ARG A 3 -35.33 -15.18 76.66
CA ARG A 3 -35.51 -16.22 75.62
C ARG A 3 -35.81 -15.67 74.22
N LEU A 4 -36.51 -14.53 74.12
CA LEU A 4 -36.80 -13.86 72.84
C LEU A 4 -35.55 -13.23 72.21
N ALA A 5 -34.55 -12.85 73.03
CA ALA A 5 -33.26 -12.35 72.55
C ALA A 5 -32.34 -13.49 72.08
N ALA A 6 -32.50 -14.71 72.60
CA ALA A 6 -31.70 -15.88 72.22
C ALA A 6 -32.10 -16.45 70.85
N ASP A 7 -33.37 -16.30 70.46
CA ASP A 7 -33.89 -16.77 69.16
C ASP A 7 -33.75 -15.72 68.04
N PHE A 8 -33.19 -14.54 68.34
CA PHE A 8 -32.96 -13.48 67.35
C PHE A 8 -31.66 -13.75 66.57
N ASN A 9 -31.77 -14.53 65.50
CA ASN A 9 -30.71 -14.64 64.50
C ASN A 9 -30.84 -13.48 63.49
N PRO A 10 -29.97 -12.46 63.53
CA PRO A 10 -29.99 -11.44 62.48
C PRO A 10 -29.73 -12.13 61.14
N GLY A 11 -30.57 -11.85 60.14
CA GLY A 11 -30.35 -12.33 58.78
C GLY A 11 -28.96 -11.92 58.29
N LYS A 12 -28.31 -12.78 57.49
CA LYS A 12 -26.99 -12.48 56.90
C LYS A 12 -27.02 -11.07 56.27
N PRO A 13 -26.05 -10.19 56.62
CA PRO A 13 -26.08 -8.81 56.16
C PRO A 13 -26.04 -8.76 54.63
N ASN A 14 -26.96 -8.00 54.05
CA ASN A 14 -27.05 -7.83 52.61
C ASN A 14 -25.85 -6.98 52.16
N PRO A 15 -24.94 -7.45 51.28
CA PRO A 15 -23.73 -6.72 50.89
C PRO A 15 -24.00 -5.41 50.12
N ARG A 16 -25.28 -5.06 49.90
CA ARG A 16 -25.72 -3.85 49.21
C ARG A 16 -26.21 -2.73 50.14
N THR A 17 -26.21 -2.92 51.47
CA THR A 17 -26.55 -1.84 52.42
C THR A 17 -25.31 -1.03 52.81
N PRO A 18 -25.40 0.31 52.90
CA PRO A 18 -24.26 1.20 53.21
C PRO A 18 -23.64 0.96 54.60
N GLU A 19 -24.33 0.24 55.49
CA GLU A 19 -23.87 -0.12 56.84
C GLU A 19 -22.77 -1.21 56.85
N VAL A 20 -22.52 -1.88 55.72
CA VAL A 20 -21.49 -2.94 55.57
C VAL A 20 -20.28 -2.43 54.77
N ALA A 21 -20.25 -1.14 54.42
CA ALA A 21 -19.08 -0.55 53.76
C ALA A 21 -17.85 -0.66 54.69
N PRO A 22 -16.68 -1.08 54.18
CA PRO A 22 -15.47 -1.09 54.99
C PRO A 22 -15.23 0.31 55.57
N ALA A 23 -14.86 0.39 56.85
CA ALA A 23 -14.54 1.66 57.48
C ALA A 23 -13.48 2.38 56.63
N LEU A 24 -13.78 3.61 56.22
CA LEU A 24 -12.85 4.45 55.47
C LEU A 24 -11.55 4.56 56.28
N SER A 25 -10.41 4.53 55.59
CA SER A 25 -9.13 4.73 56.27
C SER A 25 -9.13 6.07 57.00
N PRO A 26 -8.46 6.18 58.15
CA PRO A 26 -8.41 7.43 58.93
C PRO A 26 -7.81 8.62 58.15
N ASP A 27 -7.19 8.35 57.00
CA ASP A 27 -6.55 9.34 56.12
C ASP A 27 -7.49 9.94 55.06
N VAL A 28 -8.75 9.50 54.99
CA VAL A 28 -9.73 10.01 54.02
C VAL A 28 -10.31 11.34 54.50
N LEU A 29 -10.02 12.41 53.76
CA LEU A 29 -10.59 13.73 54.00
C LEU A 29 -12.03 13.81 53.47
N SER A 30 -12.92 14.45 54.23
CA SER A 30 -14.24 14.83 53.73
C SER A 30 -14.13 15.86 52.59
N ILE A 31 -15.17 15.97 51.76
CA ILE A 31 -15.20 16.92 50.62
C ILE A 31 -15.00 18.38 51.08
N SER A 32 -15.52 18.75 52.26
CA SER A 32 -15.31 20.09 52.83
C SER A 32 -13.86 20.30 53.27
N GLN A 33 -13.26 19.32 53.96
CA GLN A 33 -11.85 19.34 54.35
C GLN A 33 -10.93 19.37 53.12
N GLN A 34 -11.22 18.60 52.09
CA GLN A 34 -10.47 18.60 50.83
C GLN A 34 -10.49 19.98 50.17
N LYS A 35 -11.65 20.65 50.14
CA LYS A 35 -11.76 22.04 49.64
C LYS A 35 -10.93 23.01 50.47
N THR A 36 -11.01 22.94 51.80
CA THR A 36 -10.23 23.81 52.69
C THR A 36 -8.73 23.61 52.47
N VAL A 37 -8.25 22.36 52.49
CA VAL A 37 -6.85 22.01 52.27
C VAL A 37 -6.39 22.49 50.89
N GLN A 38 -7.21 22.30 49.85
CA GLN A 38 -6.91 22.75 48.50
C GLN A 38 -6.79 24.27 48.40
N SER A 39 -7.67 25.04 49.04
CA SER A 39 -7.55 26.49 49.11
C SER A 39 -6.29 26.92 49.85
N THR A 40 -5.95 26.28 50.97
CA THR A 40 -4.72 26.56 51.71
C THR A 40 -3.48 26.27 50.88
N LEU A 41 -3.43 25.12 50.20
CA LEU A 41 -2.33 24.75 49.29
C LEU A 41 -2.19 25.74 48.14
N GLN A 42 -3.31 26.20 47.57
CA GLN A 42 -3.31 27.22 46.53
C GLN A 42 -2.68 28.53 47.03
N PHE A 43 -2.99 28.98 48.26
CA PHE A 43 -2.33 30.15 48.86
C PHE A 43 -0.84 29.92 49.10
N VAL A 44 -0.45 28.75 49.64
CA VAL A 44 0.96 28.41 49.90
C VAL A 44 1.77 28.41 48.60
N VAL A 45 1.25 27.86 47.50
CA VAL A 45 1.94 27.84 46.21
C VAL A 45 1.96 29.24 45.57
N THR A 46 0.85 29.96 45.63
CA THR A 46 0.71 31.31 45.05
C THR A 46 1.58 32.35 45.73
N LEU A 47 1.85 32.22 47.05
CA LEU A 47 2.68 33.16 47.81
C LEU A 47 4.11 32.65 48.06
N GLY A 48 4.29 31.33 48.15
CA GLY A 48 5.55 30.70 48.56
C GLY A 48 6.41 30.16 47.41
N VAL A 49 5.84 29.92 46.23
CA VAL A 49 6.53 29.32 45.07
C VAL A 49 6.48 30.27 43.87
N CYS A 50 5.29 30.56 43.35
CA CYS A 50 5.11 31.30 42.10
C CYS A 50 5.76 32.71 42.04
N PRO A 51 5.78 33.53 43.11
CA PRO A 51 6.40 34.86 43.07
C PRO A 51 7.93 34.84 42.99
N TYR A 52 8.55 33.71 43.36
CA TYR A 52 10.00 33.55 43.42
C TYR A 52 10.57 32.80 42.20
N LEU A 53 9.70 32.42 41.24
CA LEU A 53 10.12 31.86 39.96
C LEU A 53 10.63 32.98 39.03
N MET A 54 11.71 32.70 38.30
CA MET A 54 12.23 33.63 37.29
C MET A 54 11.25 33.78 36.12
N ALA A 55 11.30 34.94 35.46
CA ALA A 55 10.49 35.20 34.27
C ALA A 55 10.71 34.14 33.18
N GLY A 56 9.62 33.51 32.73
CA GLY A 56 9.65 32.42 31.74
C GLY A 56 9.75 31.01 32.33
N ILE A 57 9.75 30.84 33.66
CA ILE A 57 9.72 29.54 34.34
C ILE A 57 8.34 29.35 34.98
N GLY A 58 7.63 28.28 34.61
CA GLY A 58 6.25 28.05 35.05
C GLY A 58 5.23 28.99 34.39
N VAL A 59 3.94 28.84 34.73
CA VAL A 59 2.88 29.71 34.22
C VAL A 59 2.73 30.92 35.16
N PRO A 60 2.91 32.17 34.67
CA PRO A 60 2.81 33.35 35.53
C PRO A 60 1.44 33.50 36.20
N LEU A 61 1.43 34.00 37.44
CA LEU A 61 0.21 34.22 38.25
C LEU A 61 -0.83 35.09 37.54
N LYS A 62 -0.39 36.06 36.73
CA LYS A 62 -1.24 36.94 35.90
C LYS A 62 -2.18 36.18 34.94
N TYR A 63 -1.80 34.97 34.53
CA TYR A 63 -2.60 34.14 33.61
C TYR A 63 -3.43 33.08 34.34
N ARG A 64 -3.29 32.95 35.66
CA ARG A 64 -3.98 31.94 36.46
C ARG A 64 -5.18 32.50 37.22
N THR A 65 -5.09 33.74 37.68
CA THR A 65 -6.14 34.40 38.48
C THR A 65 -6.11 35.91 38.25
N GLU A 66 -7.27 36.56 38.24
CA GLU A 66 -7.39 38.03 38.15
C GLU A 66 -6.65 38.74 39.33
N PHE A 67 -6.59 38.09 40.50
CA PHE A 67 -5.84 38.54 41.67
C PHE A 67 -4.31 38.37 41.56
N GLY A 68 -3.83 37.63 40.54
CA GLY A 68 -2.41 37.29 40.38
C GLY A 68 -1.52 38.49 40.07
N ALA A 69 -2.08 39.54 39.47
CA ALA A 69 -1.37 40.80 39.25
C ALA A 69 -1.13 41.54 40.58
N VAL A 70 -2.14 41.60 41.46
CA VAL A 70 -2.05 42.26 42.77
C VAL A 70 -1.01 41.59 43.68
N VAL A 71 -0.91 40.26 43.63
CA VAL A 71 0.09 39.52 44.43
C VAL A 71 1.52 39.82 43.97
N GLN A 72 1.76 40.00 42.67
CA GLN A 72 3.09 40.35 42.16
C GLN A 72 3.57 41.72 42.65
N ASP A 73 2.66 42.65 42.86
CA ASP A 73 2.99 44.01 43.32
C ASP A 73 3.21 44.09 44.84
N VAL A 74 2.77 43.06 45.60
CA VAL A 74 2.85 43.02 47.07
C VAL A 74 4.08 42.25 47.58
N VAL A 75 4.66 41.35 46.79
CA VAL A 75 5.80 40.53 47.22
C VAL A 75 7.13 41.26 47.01
N SER A 76 7.86 41.52 48.10
CA SER A 76 9.22 42.07 48.04
C SER A 76 10.27 40.97 47.92
N LEU A 77 11.03 40.97 46.81
CA LEU A 77 12.13 40.03 46.56
C LEU A 77 13.38 40.31 47.42
N ASP A 78 13.49 41.53 47.95
CA ASP A 78 14.66 42.02 48.70
C ASP A 78 14.58 41.77 50.22
N ALA A 79 13.47 41.22 50.72
CA ALA A 79 13.30 40.93 52.14
C ALA A 79 13.99 39.61 52.53
N ALA A 80 14.74 39.60 53.63
CA ALA A 80 15.35 38.38 54.18
C ALA A 80 14.29 37.35 54.64
N PRO A 81 14.50 36.03 54.49
CA PRO A 81 15.60 35.36 53.80
C PRO A 81 15.48 35.48 52.27
N HIS A 82 16.59 35.32 51.56
CA HIS A 82 16.68 35.50 50.11
C HIS A 82 15.67 34.63 49.33
N ALA A 83 15.17 35.14 48.21
CA ALA A 83 14.14 34.51 47.37
C ALA A 83 14.40 33.02 47.08
N ALA A 84 15.65 32.65 46.79
CA ALA A 84 16.04 31.25 46.53
C ALA A 84 15.90 30.31 47.75
N GLN A 85 16.23 30.77 48.96
CA GLN A 85 16.07 30.00 50.20
C GLN A 85 14.58 29.87 50.59
N ARG A 86 13.77 30.90 50.33
CA ARG A 86 12.32 30.83 50.51
C ARG A 86 11.72 29.78 49.57
N LEU A 87 12.11 29.80 48.29
CA LEU A 87 11.67 28.82 47.31
C LEU A 87 12.06 27.39 47.72
N TYR A 88 13.31 27.18 48.15
CA TYR A 88 13.78 25.88 48.63
C TYR A 88 13.00 25.38 49.85
N THR A 89 12.79 26.25 50.83
CA THR A 89 12.01 25.90 52.04
C THR A 89 10.56 25.55 51.69
N SER A 90 9.92 26.36 50.83
CA SER A 90 8.55 26.11 50.36
C SER A 90 8.44 24.78 49.61
N CYS A 91 9.33 24.51 48.65
CA CYS A 91 9.34 23.25 47.91
C CYS A 91 9.57 22.05 48.83
N ARG A 92 10.51 22.14 49.78
CA ARG A 92 10.77 21.05 50.73
C ARG A 92 9.62 20.76 51.67
N VAL A 93 8.97 21.80 52.21
CA VAL A 93 7.79 21.62 53.06
C VAL A 93 6.67 20.95 52.27
N LEU A 94 6.43 21.38 51.03
CA LEU A 94 5.42 20.77 50.17
C LEU A 94 5.74 19.30 49.85
N LEU A 95 7.02 18.97 49.59
CA LEU A 95 7.46 17.59 49.36
C LEU A 95 7.32 16.72 50.60
N ASN A 96 7.65 17.23 51.79
CA ASN A 96 7.45 16.52 53.06
C ASN A 96 5.96 16.24 53.31
N VAL A 97 5.08 17.21 53.04
CA VAL A 97 3.63 17.03 53.17
C VAL A 97 3.11 16.03 52.13
N ALA A 98 3.70 16.00 50.93
CA ALA A 98 3.33 15.07 49.88
C ALA A 98 3.70 13.60 50.17
N GLN A 99 4.51 13.31 51.19
CA GLN A 99 4.78 11.94 51.66
C GLN A 99 3.52 11.24 52.19
N HIS A 100 2.50 11.99 52.62
CA HIS A 100 1.21 11.43 53.00
C HIS A 100 0.34 11.19 51.75
N ALA A 101 -0.10 9.95 51.52
CA ALA A 101 -0.80 9.56 50.29
C ALA A 101 -2.04 10.42 49.95
N SER A 102 -2.86 10.77 50.95
CA SER A 102 -4.06 11.58 50.74
C SER A 102 -3.74 13.03 50.36
N LEU A 103 -2.74 13.65 50.99
CA LEU A 103 -2.31 15.02 50.72
C LEU A 103 -1.44 15.11 49.45
N GLY A 104 -0.58 14.12 49.21
CA GLY A 104 0.25 14.02 48.02
C GLY A 104 -0.58 14.00 46.74
N SER A 105 -1.70 13.26 46.72
CA SER A 105 -2.62 13.27 45.57
C SER A 105 -3.20 14.67 45.28
N LEU A 106 -3.51 15.46 46.32
CA LEU A 106 -4.05 16.81 46.16
C LEU A 106 -2.98 17.80 45.69
N ILE A 107 -1.74 17.64 46.18
CA ILE A 107 -0.60 18.47 45.82
C ILE A 107 -0.21 18.20 44.36
N PHE A 108 0.02 16.94 43.99
CA PHE A 108 0.51 16.60 42.65
C PHE A 108 -0.55 16.79 41.56
N CYS A 109 -1.84 16.58 41.83
CA CYS A 109 -2.88 16.78 40.81
C CYS A 109 -3.01 18.23 40.32
N ARG A 110 -2.62 19.24 41.11
CA ARG A 110 -2.82 20.67 40.76
C ARG A 110 -1.56 21.53 40.79
N HIS A 111 -0.59 21.18 41.62
CA HIS A 111 0.58 22.01 41.89
C HIS A 111 1.90 21.33 41.50
N PHE A 112 1.84 20.16 40.87
CA PHE A 112 3.03 19.45 40.38
C PHE A 112 3.89 20.34 39.47
N GLY A 113 3.29 21.00 38.47
CA GLY A 113 4.03 21.86 37.54
C GLY A 113 4.75 23.01 38.22
N ASP A 114 4.18 23.54 39.31
CA ASP A 114 4.77 24.64 40.10
C ASP A 114 5.95 24.17 40.95
N ILE A 115 5.80 23.01 41.58
CA ILE A 115 6.87 22.40 42.37
C ILE A 115 8.02 21.97 41.46
N ALA A 116 7.70 21.36 40.30
CA ALA A 116 8.69 21.00 39.28
C ALA A 116 9.44 22.22 38.75
N ALA A 117 8.75 23.31 38.44
CA ALA A 117 9.35 24.57 38.05
C ALA A 117 10.34 25.10 39.09
N GLY A 118 9.94 25.07 40.37
CA GLY A 118 10.77 25.48 41.50
C GLY A 118 12.02 24.60 41.66
N LEU A 119 11.88 23.29 41.62
CA LEU A 119 12.99 22.33 41.73
C LEU A 119 13.96 22.43 40.54
N CYS A 120 13.45 22.63 39.32
CA CYS A 120 14.27 22.89 38.13
C CYS A 120 15.12 24.17 38.31
N GLN A 121 14.53 25.24 38.84
CA GLN A 121 15.23 26.49 39.12
C GLN A 121 16.30 26.32 40.22
N LEU A 122 16.00 25.59 41.28
CA LEU A 122 16.92 25.37 42.41
C LEU A 122 18.09 24.45 42.03
N GLY A 123 17.83 23.40 41.24
CA GLY A 123 18.83 22.36 40.92
C GLY A 123 19.71 22.65 39.70
N PHE A 124 19.22 23.42 38.72
CA PHE A 124 19.85 23.52 37.39
C PHE A 124 20.00 24.94 36.83
N CYS A 125 19.59 25.98 37.56
CA CYS A 125 19.78 27.35 37.09
C CYS A 125 21.28 27.70 36.98
N PRO A 126 21.78 28.16 35.81
CA PRO A 126 23.17 28.53 35.66
C PRO A 126 23.47 29.79 36.51
N ILE A 127 24.50 29.70 37.35
CA ILE A 127 25.01 30.84 38.12
C ILE A 127 25.56 31.86 37.11
N LYS A 128 25.02 33.08 37.09
CA LYS A 128 25.58 34.15 36.26
C LYS A 128 27.06 34.33 36.64
N ARG A 129 27.94 34.35 35.63
CA ARG A 129 29.41 34.40 35.79
C ARG A 129 29.85 35.41 36.85
N LYS A 130 30.60 34.90 37.83
CA LYS A 130 31.24 35.55 38.99
C LYS A 130 30.28 36.31 39.93
N PRO A 131 29.94 35.75 41.11
CA PRO A 131 29.53 36.58 42.22
C PRO A 131 30.70 37.48 42.62
N LEU A 132 30.44 38.77 42.85
CA LEU A 132 31.47 39.73 43.26
C LEU A 132 31.87 39.52 44.72
N THR A 133 31.12 38.69 45.47
CA THR A 133 31.45 38.28 46.85
C THR A 133 31.02 36.83 47.15
N PRO A 134 31.74 36.09 48.02
CA PRO A 134 31.37 34.72 48.43
C PRO A 134 30.06 34.64 49.24
N ALA A 135 29.41 35.76 49.53
CA ALA A 135 28.10 35.84 50.19
C ALA A 135 26.90 35.74 49.21
N GLU A 136 27.15 35.74 47.89
CA GLU A 136 26.11 35.66 46.84
C GLU A 136 25.83 34.22 46.37
N GLU A 137 26.59 33.21 46.83
CA GLU A 137 26.21 31.80 46.69
C GLU A 137 25.22 31.42 47.79
N VAL A 138 23.96 31.77 47.57
CA VAL A 138 22.90 31.66 48.58
C VAL A 138 22.41 30.22 48.84
N LEU A 139 22.74 29.27 47.95
CA LEU A 139 22.38 27.84 48.07
C LEU A 139 23.66 27.00 48.07
N THR A 140 23.76 26.06 49.01
CA THR A 140 24.85 25.08 49.08
C THR A 140 24.74 24.06 47.94
N GLU A 141 25.86 23.49 47.51
CA GLU A 141 25.82 22.46 46.45
C GLU A 141 25.06 21.20 46.91
N GLU A 142 25.07 20.90 48.21
CA GLU A 142 24.25 19.85 48.83
C GLU A 142 22.75 20.11 48.62
N GLU A 143 22.26 21.31 48.88
CA GLU A 143 20.85 21.67 48.64
C GLU A 143 20.47 21.58 47.15
N ARG A 144 21.40 21.87 46.24
CA ARG A 144 21.18 21.66 44.80
C ARG A 144 21.12 20.19 44.45
N THR A 145 22.01 19.34 44.97
CA THR A 145 21.95 17.88 44.77
C THR A 145 20.63 17.30 45.27
N LEU A 146 20.21 17.66 46.47
CA LEU A 146 18.93 17.25 47.05
C LEU A 146 17.74 17.71 46.21
N SER A 147 17.80 18.92 45.65
CA SER A 147 16.74 19.42 44.76
C SER A 147 16.68 18.63 43.44
N ARG A 148 17.83 18.18 42.91
CA ARG A 148 17.89 17.33 41.71
C ARG A 148 17.35 15.93 41.96
N GLU A 149 17.69 15.33 43.10
CA GLU A 149 17.17 14.03 43.53
C GLU A 149 15.67 14.09 43.78
N ALA A 150 15.19 15.08 44.53
CA ALA A 150 13.77 15.28 44.80
C ALA A 150 12.95 15.47 43.52
N LEU A 151 13.50 16.14 42.49
CA LEU A 151 12.84 16.28 41.20
C LEU A 151 12.68 14.91 40.50
N ARG A 152 13.71 14.07 40.52
CA ARG A 152 13.69 12.74 39.91
C ARG A 152 12.71 11.82 40.64
N ASP A 153 12.78 11.78 41.97
CA ASP A 153 11.87 10.97 42.79
C ASP A 153 10.41 11.38 42.57
N MET A 154 10.15 12.69 42.50
CA MET A 154 8.81 13.22 42.22
C MET A 154 8.33 12.86 40.81
N LEU A 155 9.19 12.91 39.80
CA LEU A 155 8.86 12.51 38.44
C LEU A 155 8.57 11.01 38.32
N ASP A 156 9.21 10.19 39.14
CA ASP A 156 9.07 8.74 39.13
C ASP A 156 7.82 8.26 39.89
N GLN A 157 7.37 9.00 40.92
CA GLN A 157 6.20 8.67 41.73
C GLN A 157 4.86 9.09 41.09
N VAL A 158 4.87 10.07 40.20
CA VAL A 158 3.65 10.67 39.64
C VAL A 158 3.21 9.93 38.37
N TYR A 159 1.90 9.99 38.08
CA TYR A 159 1.31 9.47 36.85
C TYR A 159 2.07 10.04 35.63
N GLN A 160 2.74 9.17 34.87
CA GLN A 160 3.70 9.57 33.84
C GLN A 160 3.12 10.52 32.77
N PRO A 161 1.86 10.35 32.30
CA PRO A 161 1.23 11.32 31.40
C PRO A 161 1.12 12.73 31.97
N LEU A 162 0.87 12.87 33.27
CA LEU A 162 0.83 14.17 33.95
C LEU A 162 2.24 14.79 34.01
N ALA A 163 3.26 13.98 34.32
CA ALA A 163 4.64 14.44 34.32
C ALA A 163 5.08 14.94 32.93
N VAL A 164 4.80 14.18 31.86
CA VAL A 164 5.10 14.58 30.48
C VAL A 164 4.38 15.88 30.12
N ARG A 165 3.08 15.98 30.42
CA ARG A 165 2.28 17.17 30.14
C ARG A 165 2.88 18.42 30.79
N GLU A 166 3.22 18.33 32.06
CA GLU A 166 3.76 19.47 32.80
C GLU A 166 5.18 19.82 32.35
N LEU A 167 6.02 18.83 31.99
CA LEU A 167 7.33 19.09 31.36
C LEU A 167 7.21 19.76 29.99
N LEU A 168 6.22 19.39 29.16
CA LEU A 168 5.93 20.06 27.89
C LEU A 168 5.46 21.50 28.10
N ILE A 169 4.63 21.75 29.11
CA ILE A 169 4.21 23.11 29.50
C ILE A 169 5.42 23.94 29.94
N LEU A 170 6.34 23.35 30.72
CA LEU A 170 7.56 23.99 31.19
C LEU A 170 8.58 24.26 30.07
N GLN A 171 8.70 23.38 29.09
CA GLN A 171 9.55 23.59 27.91
C GLN A 171 9.07 24.80 27.10
N GLY A 172 7.76 25.06 27.07
CA GLY A 172 7.16 26.12 26.26
C GLY A 172 7.18 25.74 24.78
N GLY A 173 6.00 25.75 24.15
CA GLY A 173 5.82 25.33 22.77
C GLY A 173 6.66 26.11 21.74
N PRO A 174 6.75 25.62 20.49
CA PRO A 174 7.48 26.29 19.42
C PRO A 174 7.00 27.74 19.22
N PRO A 175 7.87 28.64 18.71
CA PRO A 175 7.53 30.04 18.53
C PRO A 175 6.38 30.18 17.52
N GLN A 176 5.16 30.39 18.01
CA GLN A 176 4.04 30.76 17.15
C GLN A 176 4.27 32.18 16.63
N SER A 177 4.37 32.33 15.31
CA SER A 177 4.39 33.63 14.62
C SER A 177 2.98 34.22 14.64
N CYS A 178 2.59 34.85 15.75
CA CYS A 178 1.35 35.62 15.79
C CYS A 178 1.60 37.02 15.21
N THR A 179 1.03 37.28 14.03
CA THR A 179 0.93 38.61 13.39
C THR A 179 -0.18 39.45 14.06
N ASP A 180 -0.14 39.62 15.38
CA ASP A 180 -1.10 40.47 16.08
C ASP A 180 -0.40 41.43 17.07
N VAL A 181 -0.45 42.72 16.70
CA VAL A 181 0.36 43.83 17.24
C VAL A 181 -0.03 44.24 18.67
N LYS A 182 -0.87 43.48 19.37
CA LYS A 182 -1.34 43.84 20.73
C LYS A 182 -1.12 42.80 21.84
N THR A 183 -0.49 41.66 21.55
CA THR A 183 -0.15 40.68 22.60
C THR A 183 1.31 40.87 23.05
N GLN A 184 1.52 41.74 24.04
CA GLN A 184 2.82 42.04 24.62
C GLN A 184 3.49 40.77 25.20
N LEU A 185 4.74 40.53 24.76
CA LEU A 185 5.82 39.82 25.45
C LEU A 185 5.45 38.53 26.22
N ARG A 186 5.21 37.41 25.52
CA ARG A 186 5.47 36.08 26.13
C ARG A 186 6.98 36.01 26.43
N CYS A 187 7.39 36.15 27.70
CA CYS A 187 8.76 35.87 28.11
C CYS A 187 9.08 34.43 27.72
N ARG A 188 10.03 34.25 26.79
CA ARG A 188 10.44 32.93 26.31
C ARG A 188 11.06 32.13 27.45
N THR A 189 10.71 30.84 27.53
CA THR A 189 11.36 29.90 28.44
C THR A 189 12.88 29.93 28.25
N PRO A 190 13.67 30.05 29.35
CA PRO A 190 15.13 30.05 29.27
C PRO A 190 15.67 28.84 28.50
N ALA A 191 16.74 29.05 27.72
CA ALA A 191 17.33 27.99 26.90
C ALA A 191 17.76 26.77 27.75
N TRP A 192 18.39 26.99 28.90
CA TRP A 192 18.81 25.91 29.81
C TRP A 192 17.63 25.05 30.27
N LEU A 193 16.48 25.66 30.58
CA LEU A 193 15.28 24.95 31.03
C LEU A 193 14.65 24.15 29.89
N ARG A 194 14.67 24.68 28.66
CA ARG A 194 14.23 23.94 27.47
C ARG A 194 15.07 22.70 27.21
N HIS A 195 16.39 22.79 27.40
CA HIS A 195 17.30 21.66 27.22
C HIS A 195 17.09 20.62 28.34
N LEU A 196 16.94 21.06 29.58
CA LEU A 196 16.65 20.18 30.73
C LEU A 196 15.30 19.46 30.57
N CYS A 197 14.23 20.18 30.24
CA CYS A 197 12.91 19.55 30.02
C CYS A 197 12.97 18.57 28.85
N GLY A 198 13.71 18.91 27.77
CA GLY A 198 13.97 17.99 26.67
C GLY A 198 14.73 16.74 27.13
N GLN A 199 15.74 16.87 28.00
CA GLN A 199 16.46 15.73 28.60
C GLN A 199 15.53 14.81 29.39
N LEU A 200 14.76 15.40 30.31
CA LEU A 200 13.85 14.62 31.16
C LEU A 200 12.74 13.95 30.34
N LEU A 201 12.22 14.62 29.30
CA LEU A 201 11.23 14.03 28.38
C LEU A 201 11.80 12.85 27.59
N SER A 202 13.02 12.97 27.04
CA SER A 202 13.68 11.85 26.35
C SER A 202 13.92 10.67 27.29
N GLU A 203 14.41 10.92 28.52
CA GLU A 203 14.62 9.85 29.50
C GLU A 203 13.31 9.18 29.94
N ARG A 204 12.15 9.84 29.83
CA ARG A 204 10.84 9.23 30.09
C ARG A 204 10.30 8.50 28.87
N LEU A 205 10.55 9.00 27.68
CA LEU A 205 10.18 8.34 26.43
C LEU A 205 10.86 6.97 26.29
N MET A 206 12.14 6.89 26.66
CA MET A 206 12.96 5.68 26.57
C MET A 206 12.64 4.62 27.63
N ARG A 207 11.82 4.93 28.64
CA ARG A 207 11.38 3.94 29.63
C ARG A 207 10.32 3.01 29.05
N PRO A 208 10.13 1.80 29.62
CA PRO A 208 9.04 0.92 29.19
C PRO A 208 7.69 1.64 29.40
N SER A 209 6.80 1.55 28.41
CA SER A 209 5.52 2.30 28.32
C SER A 209 5.66 3.83 28.28
N GLY A 210 6.86 4.36 28.05
CA GLY A 210 7.13 5.79 27.92
C GLY A 210 6.41 6.41 26.74
N VAL A 211 6.37 5.72 25.59
CA VAL A 211 5.64 6.18 24.40
C VAL A 211 4.16 6.34 24.70
N GLN A 212 3.54 5.35 25.35
CA GLN A 212 2.14 5.43 25.79
C GLN A 212 1.91 6.62 26.71
N ALA A 213 2.83 6.88 27.64
CA ALA A 213 2.71 8.00 28.56
C ALA A 213 2.77 9.36 27.84
N VAL A 214 3.62 9.49 26.83
CA VAL A 214 3.72 10.71 26.01
C VAL A 214 2.46 10.92 25.17
N VAL A 215 1.97 9.87 24.52
CA VAL A 215 0.73 9.91 23.72
C VAL A 215 -0.46 10.31 24.60
N ARG A 216 -0.62 9.67 25.76
CA ARG A 216 -1.66 10.04 26.76
C ARG A 216 -1.48 11.49 27.23
N GLY A 217 -0.27 11.91 27.59
CA GLY A 217 -0.01 13.25 28.13
C GLY A 217 -0.36 14.39 27.16
N ILE A 218 -0.17 14.16 25.86
CA ILE A 218 -0.49 15.14 24.81
C ILE A 218 -1.97 15.09 24.40
N LEU A 219 -2.57 13.90 24.29
CA LEU A 219 -3.97 13.75 23.88
C LEU A 219 -4.97 14.05 25.02
N GLU A 220 -4.64 13.71 26.27
CA GLU A 220 -5.48 13.98 27.46
C GLU A 220 -5.35 15.44 27.96
N GLY A 221 -4.48 16.26 27.34
CA GLY A 221 -4.21 17.65 27.72
C GLY A 221 -5.29 18.65 27.28
N ALA A 222 -5.78 19.46 28.24
CA ALA A 222 -6.58 20.69 28.08
C ALA A 222 -7.69 20.69 27.01
N GLY A 223 -8.56 19.68 27.04
CA GLY A 223 -9.78 19.65 26.20
C GLY A 223 -10.59 18.35 26.25
N ALA A 224 -10.07 17.27 26.83
CA ALA A 224 -10.74 15.97 26.86
C ALA A 224 -11.80 15.80 27.98
N GLY A 225 -12.10 16.85 28.75
CA GLY A 225 -13.09 16.82 29.83
C GLY A 225 -14.24 17.80 29.58
N ALA A 226 -15.44 17.26 29.35
CA ALA A 226 -16.75 17.91 29.45
C ALA A 226 -17.42 18.53 28.20
N ALA A 227 -16.91 18.34 26.98
CA ALA A 227 -17.73 18.57 25.78
C ALA A 227 -17.47 17.49 24.74
N GLY A 228 -18.34 16.47 24.71
CA GLY A 228 -18.50 15.58 23.57
C GLY A 228 -19.08 16.36 22.39
N GLY A 229 -18.25 17.20 21.76
CA GLY A 229 -18.57 17.85 20.51
C GLY A 229 -18.34 16.86 19.38
N SER A 230 -19.42 16.44 18.71
CA SER A 230 -19.41 15.61 17.50
C SER A 230 -18.94 16.38 16.26
N ASP A 231 -18.02 17.35 16.42
CA ASP A 231 -17.65 18.25 15.35
C ASP A 231 -16.41 17.74 14.61
N ALA A 232 -16.49 17.75 13.28
CA ALA A 232 -15.41 17.41 12.37
C ALA A 232 -14.13 18.23 12.67
N GLU A 233 -14.25 19.43 13.24
CA GLU A 233 -13.12 20.27 13.65
C GLU A 233 -12.35 19.73 14.87
N ALA A 234 -13.03 19.09 15.83
CA ALA A 234 -12.35 18.42 16.96
C ALA A 234 -11.56 17.21 16.45
N THR A 235 -12.16 16.42 15.55
CA THR A 235 -11.45 15.32 14.85
C THR A 235 -10.32 15.83 13.95
N ALA A 236 -10.46 17.05 13.39
CA ALA A 236 -9.45 17.71 12.58
C ALA A 236 -8.25 18.20 13.40
N ALA A 237 -8.52 18.75 14.58
CA ALA A 237 -7.49 19.16 15.53
C ALA A 237 -6.74 17.94 16.09
N ASP A 238 -7.45 16.83 16.31
CA ASP A 238 -6.86 15.61 16.86
C ASP A 238 -5.95 14.90 15.86
N TRP A 239 -6.21 14.96 14.55
CA TRP A 239 -5.26 14.40 13.58
C TRP A 239 -3.93 15.16 13.52
N LYS A 240 -3.97 16.49 13.55
CA LYS A 240 -2.74 17.31 13.55
C LYS A 240 -1.91 17.07 14.79
N LYS A 241 -2.56 16.83 15.94
CA LYS A 241 -1.87 16.42 17.16
C LYS A 241 -1.23 15.04 17.00
N CYS A 242 -1.94 14.07 16.43
CA CYS A 242 -1.39 12.74 16.16
C CYS A 242 -0.15 12.79 15.25
N ASP A 243 -0.21 13.58 14.18
CA ASP A 243 0.91 13.75 13.25
C ASP A 243 2.10 14.48 13.90
N LEU A 244 1.84 15.45 14.77
CA LEU A 244 2.89 16.10 15.54
C LEU A 244 3.57 15.13 16.50
N ILE A 245 2.79 14.30 17.19
CA ILE A 245 3.33 13.25 18.07
C ILE A 245 4.17 12.27 17.26
N ALA A 246 3.69 11.82 16.11
CA ALA A 246 4.43 10.91 15.23
C ALA A 246 5.77 11.51 14.77
N LYS A 247 5.79 12.80 14.43
CA LYS A 247 7.04 13.51 14.09
C LYS A 247 8.00 13.60 15.28
N ILE A 248 7.48 13.83 16.49
CA ILE A 248 8.31 13.86 17.70
C ILE A 248 8.91 12.48 17.98
N LEU A 249 8.12 11.41 17.84
CA LEU A 249 8.57 10.04 18.06
C LEU A 249 9.56 9.57 16.99
N ALA A 250 9.38 10.00 15.73
CA ALA A 250 10.31 9.72 14.65
C ALA A 250 11.64 10.48 14.82
N SER A 251 11.59 11.72 15.33
CA SER A 251 12.80 12.53 15.53
C SER A 251 13.68 11.98 16.65
N CYS A 252 14.82 11.41 16.28
CA CYS A 252 15.79 10.89 17.24
C CYS A 252 16.37 12.02 18.12
N PRO A 253 16.28 11.92 19.47
CA PRO A 253 16.80 12.94 20.35
C PRO A 253 18.32 12.98 20.31
N GLN A 254 18.90 14.20 20.36
CA GLN A 254 20.35 14.45 20.39
C GLN A 254 21.10 13.82 21.58
N GLN A 255 20.36 13.26 22.54
CA GLN A 255 20.88 12.65 23.76
C GLN A 255 21.03 11.13 23.66
N SER A 256 20.50 10.51 22.60
CA SER A 256 20.76 9.12 22.30
C SER A 256 22.22 8.95 21.85
N LEU A 257 22.89 7.92 22.37
CA LEU A 257 24.28 7.61 21.99
C LEU A 257 24.36 7.15 20.53
N SER A 258 23.31 6.46 20.06
CA SER A 258 23.13 6.04 18.67
C SER A 258 21.63 6.03 18.29
N PRO A 259 21.29 6.22 17.00
CA PRO A 259 19.92 6.04 16.52
C PRO A 259 19.46 4.58 16.60
N GLU A 260 20.38 3.60 16.62
CA GLU A 260 20.01 2.18 16.71
C GLU A 260 19.48 1.81 18.10
N ASP A 261 20.10 2.32 19.16
CA ASP A 261 19.64 2.11 20.54
C ASP A 261 18.24 2.72 20.75
N TYR A 262 17.99 3.88 20.12
CA TYR A 262 16.67 4.52 20.13
C TYR A 262 15.60 3.64 19.47
N TYR A 263 15.87 3.09 18.28
CA TYR A 263 14.94 2.21 17.58
C TYR A 263 14.70 0.91 18.36
N ARG A 264 15.75 0.33 18.98
CA ARG A 264 15.62 -0.89 19.79
C ARG A 264 14.63 -0.74 20.95
N ASP A 265 14.64 0.40 21.64
CA ASP A 265 13.81 0.61 22.83
C ASP A 265 12.39 1.12 22.50
N ILE A 266 12.20 1.81 21.37
CA ILE A 266 10.92 2.45 21.02
C ILE A 266 10.08 1.63 20.05
N CYS A 267 10.69 0.94 19.09
CA CYS A 267 9.94 0.16 18.10
C CYS A 267 9.00 -0.88 18.73
N PRO A 268 9.40 -1.65 19.77
CA PRO A 268 8.48 -2.55 20.46
C PRO A 268 7.30 -1.83 21.10
N GLN A 269 7.55 -0.66 21.71
CA GLN A 269 6.50 0.15 22.34
C GLN A 269 5.50 0.69 21.32
N ILE A 270 5.93 0.98 20.08
CA ILE A 270 5.04 1.41 18.99
C ILE A 270 4.15 0.25 18.56
N LEU A 271 4.68 -0.97 18.45
CA LEU A 271 3.88 -2.17 18.13
C LEU A 271 2.82 -2.44 19.21
N ASP A 272 3.16 -2.20 20.49
CA ASP A 272 2.21 -2.32 21.59
C ASP A 272 1.05 -1.30 21.52
N LEU A 273 1.24 -0.14 20.86
CA LEU A 273 0.18 0.85 20.70
C LEU A 273 -0.98 0.37 19.83
N PHE A 274 -0.74 -0.56 18.88
CA PHE A 274 -1.79 -1.10 18.02
C PHE A 274 -2.81 -1.96 18.77
N HIS A 275 -2.43 -2.47 19.95
CA HIS A 275 -3.20 -3.43 20.76
C HIS A 275 -3.88 -2.80 21.98
N PHE A 276 -3.93 -1.48 22.02
CA PHE A 276 -4.45 -0.75 23.15
C PHE A 276 -5.98 -0.89 23.28
N GLN A 277 -6.47 -1.25 24.47
CA GLN A 277 -7.86 -1.72 24.67
C GLN A 277 -8.88 -0.62 25.03
N ASP A 278 -8.45 0.61 25.33
CA ASP A 278 -9.34 1.68 25.81
C ASP A 278 -10.23 2.24 24.68
N LYS A 279 -11.51 1.80 24.62
CA LYS A 279 -12.49 2.07 23.55
C LYS A 279 -12.57 3.53 23.04
N LEU A 280 -12.33 4.52 23.90
CA LEU A 280 -12.45 5.94 23.55
C LEU A 280 -11.21 6.50 22.85
N THR A 281 -10.03 5.98 23.19
CA THR A 281 -8.74 6.49 22.70
C THR A 281 -8.08 5.57 21.68
N VAL A 282 -8.55 4.32 21.51
CA VAL A 282 -8.00 3.34 20.55
C VAL A 282 -7.72 3.95 19.17
N ARG A 283 -8.68 4.69 18.59
CA ARG A 283 -8.52 5.28 17.25
C ARG A 283 -7.36 6.28 17.16
N GLN A 284 -7.18 7.09 18.19
CA GLN A 284 -6.09 8.07 18.24
C GLN A 284 -4.74 7.37 18.43
N PHE A 285 -4.68 6.34 19.27
CA PHE A 285 -3.48 5.54 19.49
C PHE A 285 -3.06 4.77 18.25
N GLN A 286 -4.01 4.11 17.58
CA GLN A 286 -3.77 3.43 16.31
C GLN A 286 -3.25 4.39 15.25
N ARG A 287 -3.84 5.58 15.13
CA ARG A 287 -3.36 6.58 14.17
C ARG A 287 -1.94 7.05 14.48
N VAL A 288 -1.64 7.37 15.73
CA VAL A 288 -0.27 7.74 16.13
C VAL A 288 0.70 6.61 15.82
N ALA A 289 0.34 5.36 16.12
CA ALA A 289 1.17 4.20 15.83
C ALA A 289 1.43 4.05 14.32
N THR A 290 0.38 4.07 13.48
CA THR A 290 0.51 3.99 12.01
C THR A 290 1.34 5.14 11.46
N THR A 291 1.05 6.39 11.82
CA THR A 291 1.81 7.55 11.31
C THR A 291 3.27 7.51 11.77
N THR A 292 3.54 7.09 13.02
CA THR A 292 4.92 6.97 13.54
C THR A 292 5.67 5.88 12.80
N PHE A 293 5.05 4.71 12.61
CA PHE A 293 5.61 3.58 11.88
C PHE A 293 6.04 3.99 10.47
N ILE A 294 5.15 4.68 9.75
CA ILE A 294 5.39 5.16 8.39
C ILE A 294 6.48 6.24 8.37
N THR A 295 6.44 7.19 9.30
CA THR A 295 7.44 8.27 9.38
C THR A 295 8.83 7.71 9.67
N MET A 296 8.96 6.76 10.61
CA MET A 296 10.23 6.08 10.90
C MET A 296 10.74 5.26 9.70
N SER A 297 9.84 4.58 8.99
CA SER A 297 10.18 3.83 7.78
C SER A 297 10.66 4.73 6.64
N ARG A 298 10.17 5.97 6.58
CA ARG A 298 10.59 6.98 5.61
C ARG A 298 11.96 7.59 5.96
N GLU A 299 12.23 7.85 7.23
CA GLU A 299 13.48 8.48 7.67
C GLU A 299 14.68 7.51 7.69
N HIS A 300 14.49 6.30 8.23
CA HIS A 300 15.55 5.29 8.36
C HIS A 300 15.06 3.90 7.92
N PRO A 301 15.04 3.61 6.61
CA PRO A 301 14.44 2.40 6.05
C PRO A 301 15.09 1.10 6.50
N GLN A 302 16.42 1.09 6.68
CA GLN A 302 17.17 -0.10 7.10
C GLN A 302 16.89 -0.47 8.57
N LEU A 303 16.82 0.52 9.46
CA LEU A 303 16.52 0.31 10.88
C LEU A 303 15.06 -0.08 11.08
N ALA A 304 14.14 0.54 10.32
CA ALA A 304 12.74 0.18 10.33
C ALA A 304 12.51 -1.27 9.81
N ALA A 305 13.24 -1.70 8.79
CA ALA A 305 13.19 -3.09 8.33
C ALA A 305 13.53 -4.09 9.45
N ASN A 306 14.59 -3.84 10.21
CA ASN A 306 15.07 -4.75 11.25
C ASN A 306 14.24 -4.68 12.55
N TYR A 307 13.87 -3.48 13.01
CA TYR A 307 13.24 -3.30 14.32
C TYR A 307 11.71 -3.16 14.29
N LEU A 308 11.10 -2.86 13.13
CA LEU A 308 9.65 -2.75 12.99
C LEU A 308 9.06 -3.85 12.09
N LEU A 309 9.54 -3.96 10.85
CA LEU A 309 8.94 -4.86 9.86
C LEU A 309 9.25 -6.33 10.13
N GLN A 310 10.48 -6.66 10.51
CA GLN A 310 10.85 -8.04 10.84
C GLN A 310 10.05 -8.57 12.05
N PRO A 311 9.90 -7.86 13.19
CA PRO A 311 9.02 -8.32 14.27
C PRO A 311 7.54 -8.41 13.88
N LEU A 312 7.03 -7.48 13.06
CA LEU A 312 5.64 -7.46 12.62
C LEU A 312 5.33 -8.65 11.71
N LEU A 313 6.25 -9.02 10.80
CA LEU A 313 6.11 -10.15 9.88
C LEU A 313 6.69 -11.46 10.42
N ALA A 314 7.30 -11.47 11.61
CA ALA A 314 7.96 -12.65 12.19
C ALA A 314 7.06 -13.89 12.25
N PRO A 315 5.76 -13.81 12.67
CA PRO A 315 4.89 -14.99 12.67
C PRO A 315 4.72 -15.61 11.28
N LEU A 316 4.70 -14.78 10.24
CA LEU A 316 4.54 -15.23 8.86
C LEU A 316 5.86 -15.74 8.27
N GLN A 317 6.98 -15.09 8.58
CA GLN A 317 8.32 -15.48 8.10
C GLN A 317 8.78 -16.83 8.70
N ARG A 318 8.45 -17.11 9.97
CA ARG A 318 8.68 -18.43 10.60
C ARG A 318 8.03 -19.58 9.83
N CYS A 319 6.95 -19.31 9.10
CA CYS A 319 6.22 -20.31 8.33
C CYS A 319 6.84 -20.56 6.94
N LEU A 320 7.80 -19.73 6.51
CA LEU A 320 8.48 -19.82 5.22
C LEU A 320 9.85 -20.51 5.33
N ASN A 321 10.61 -20.25 6.41
CA ASN A 321 11.98 -20.74 6.59
C ASN A 321 12.09 -21.88 7.60
N THR A 322 12.49 -23.08 7.16
CA THR A 322 12.74 -24.24 8.04
C THR A 322 13.96 -24.14 8.94
N ALA A 323 14.94 -23.28 8.59
CA ALA A 323 16.20 -23.16 9.31
C ALA A 323 16.04 -22.56 10.72
N GLU A 324 14.90 -21.93 11.03
CA GLU A 324 14.62 -21.31 12.33
C GLU A 324 13.73 -22.18 13.23
N ILE A 325 13.28 -23.36 12.78
CA ILE A 325 12.43 -24.26 13.58
C ILE A 325 13.35 -25.12 14.46
N PRO A 326 13.28 -25.02 15.80
CA PRO A 326 14.04 -25.90 16.69
C PRO A 326 13.69 -27.37 16.42
N GLU A 327 14.67 -28.28 16.44
CA GLU A 327 14.43 -29.73 16.28
C GLU A 327 13.40 -30.29 17.29
N SER A 328 13.19 -29.60 18.43
CA SER A 328 12.17 -29.93 19.43
C SER A 328 10.73 -29.71 18.96
N ASP A 329 10.51 -28.80 18.01
CA ASP A 329 9.18 -28.42 17.55
C ASP A 329 8.76 -29.22 16.31
N MET A 330 9.66 -30.01 15.72
CA MET A 330 9.39 -30.88 14.55
C MET A 330 8.47 -32.09 14.85
N VAL A 331 7.85 -32.14 16.02
CA VAL A 331 6.86 -33.17 16.35
C VAL A 331 5.55 -32.86 15.59
N PRO A 332 4.99 -33.82 14.84
CA PRO A 332 3.74 -33.61 14.11
C PRO A 332 2.60 -33.20 15.05
N GLY A 333 1.84 -32.17 14.65
CA GLY A 333 0.77 -31.58 15.47
C GLY A 333 1.19 -30.42 16.39
N THR A 334 2.48 -30.07 16.46
CA THR A 334 2.96 -28.90 17.23
C THR A 334 2.44 -27.60 16.63
N ILE A 335 1.95 -26.70 17.48
CA ILE A 335 1.46 -25.37 17.09
C ILE A 335 2.66 -24.46 16.88
N LEU A 336 2.95 -24.10 15.63
CA LEU A 336 4.08 -23.24 15.25
C LEU A 336 3.73 -21.75 15.45
N VAL A 337 2.47 -21.39 15.16
CA VAL A 337 1.92 -20.04 15.37
C VAL A 337 0.53 -20.17 15.95
N THR A 338 0.31 -19.51 17.08
CA THR A 338 -0.98 -19.51 17.77
C THR A 338 -2.01 -18.63 17.04
N GLU A 339 -3.30 -18.88 17.30
CA GLU A 339 -4.39 -18.07 16.76
C GLU A 339 -4.24 -16.58 17.09
N GLU A 340 -3.85 -16.27 18.33
CA GLU A 340 -3.74 -14.88 18.80
C GLU A 340 -2.56 -14.16 18.14
N GLU A 341 -1.44 -14.83 17.90
CA GLU A 341 -0.29 -14.26 17.21
C GLU A 341 -0.57 -14.01 15.72
N LEU A 342 -1.25 -14.95 15.05
CA LEU A 342 -1.60 -14.80 13.64
C LEU A 342 -2.63 -13.69 13.42
N SER A 343 -3.70 -13.65 14.24
CA SER A 343 -4.71 -12.60 14.15
C SER A 343 -4.11 -11.21 14.42
N ARG A 344 -3.27 -11.08 15.46
CA ARG A 344 -2.57 -9.81 15.76
C ARG A 344 -1.68 -9.36 14.60
N CYS A 345 -0.88 -10.28 14.05
CA CYS A 345 -0.01 -9.99 12.92
C CYS A 345 -0.80 -9.44 11.71
N ILE A 346 -1.88 -10.11 11.31
CA ILE A 346 -2.69 -9.69 10.15
C ILE A 346 -3.40 -8.37 10.40
N GLU A 347 -3.95 -8.17 11.61
CA GLU A 347 -4.57 -6.90 11.99
C GLU A 347 -3.56 -5.74 11.96
N ASP A 348 -2.31 -5.98 12.38
CA ASP A 348 -1.28 -4.95 12.39
C ASP A 348 -0.76 -4.65 10.98
N VAL A 349 -0.57 -5.68 10.14
CA VAL A 349 -0.30 -5.49 8.70
C VAL A 349 -1.43 -4.68 8.07
N TYR A 350 -2.69 -5.00 8.38
CA TYR A 350 -3.83 -4.23 7.87
C TYR A 350 -3.79 -2.76 8.29
N LYS A 351 -3.56 -2.47 9.58
CA LYS A 351 -3.49 -1.10 10.12
C LYS A 351 -2.31 -0.29 9.57
N VAL A 352 -1.20 -0.93 9.23
CA VAL A 352 -0.03 -0.23 8.69
C VAL A 352 -0.18 0.02 7.20
N TYR A 353 -0.54 -1.02 6.43
CA TYR A 353 -0.51 -0.97 4.97
C TYR A 353 -1.79 -0.36 4.39
N VAL A 354 -2.96 -0.88 4.79
CA VAL A 354 -4.25 -0.43 4.22
C VAL A 354 -4.72 0.88 4.84
N VAL A 355 -4.69 0.99 6.18
CA VAL A 355 -5.16 2.21 6.87
C VAL A 355 -4.15 3.36 6.72
N GLY A 356 -2.85 3.04 6.71
CA GLY A 356 -1.79 4.02 6.47
C GLY A 356 -1.74 4.51 5.01
N ASN A 357 -2.03 3.63 4.06
CA ASN A 357 -2.13 3.89 2.62
C ASN A 357 -0.98 4.74 2.03
N GLU A 358 0.26 4.48 2.47
CA GLU A 358 1.45 5.10 1.88
C GLU A 358 2.33 4.04 1.19
N PRO A 359 2.52 4.10 -0.14
CA PRO A 359 3.30 3.11 -0.88
C PRO A 359 4.81 3.40 -0.76
N LEU A 360 5.39 3.06 0.39
CA LEU A 360 6.85 3.07 0.57
C LEU A 360 7.46 1.79 -0.01
N THR A 361 8.58 1.91 -0.74
CA THR A 361 9.26 0.76 -1.36
C THR A 361 9.64 -0.30 -0.33
N VAL A 362 10.15 0.11 0.83
CA VAL A 362 10.53 -0.80 1.93
C VAL A 362 9.35 -1.63 2.44
N LEU A 363 8.16 -1.02 2.49
CA LEU A 363 6.94 -1.73 2.91
C LEU A 363 6.55 -2.76 1.86
N LEU A 364 6.54 -2.38 0.58
CA LEU A 364 6.24 -3.29 -0.52
C LEU A 364 7.25 -4.45 -0.59
N ASP A 365 8.55 -4.15 -0.55
CA ASP A 365 9.64 -5.13 -0.60
C ASP A 365 9.59 -6.12 0.57
N SER A 366 9.19 -5.67 1.76
CA SER A 366 9.05 -6.55 2.93
C SER A 366 7.85 -7.51 2.85
N LEU A 367 6.77 -7.12 2.14
CA LEU A 367 5.54 -7.90 2.04
C LEU A 367 5.59 -8.92 0.90
N LEU A 368 6.35 -8.64 -0.18
CA LEU A 368 6.49 -9.51 -1.36
C LEU A 368 6.83 -10.98 -1.01
N PRO A 369 7.79 -11.31 -0.11
CA PRO A 369 8.12 -12.70 0.23
C PRO A 369 6.99 -13.46 0.92
N VAL A 370 6.13 -12.74 1.65
CA VAL A 370 5.04 -13.30 2.47
C VAL A 370 3.72 -13.31 1.71
N LEU A 371 3.66 -12.64 0.56
CA LEU A 371 2.46 -12.39 -0.21
C LEU A 371 1.75 -13.69 -0.64
N ARG A 372 2.50 -14.70 -1.09
CA ARG A 372 1.95 -16.02 -1.46
C ARG A 372 1.33 -16.75 -0.26
N MET A 373 1.93 -16.62 0.93
CA MET A 373 1.37 -17.17 2.16
C MET A 373 0.06 -16.46 2.53
N LEU A 374 0.01 -15.12 2.43
CA LEU A 374 -1.22 -14.36 2.70
C LEU A 374 -2.36 -14.78 1.76
N PHE A 375 -2.05 -15.08 0.50
CA PHE A 375 -3.03 -15.61 -0.45
C PHE A 375 -3.50 -17.02 -0.07
N ALA A 376 -2.59 -17.92 0.31
CA ALA A 376 -2.96 -19.26 0.79
C ALA A 376 -3.84 -19.19 2.05
N LEU A 377 -3.51 -18.28 2.97
CA LEU A 377 -4.33 -18.02 4.16
C LEU A 377 -5.70 -17.44 3.78
N TYR A 378 -5.77 -16.52 2.82
CA TYR A 378 -7.04 -16.01 2.29
C TYR A 378 -7.92 -17.16 1.74
N CYS A 379 -7.35 -18.06 0.94
CA CYS A 379 -8.07 -19.22 0.41
C CYS A 379 -8.59 -20.12 1.54
N PHE A 380 -7.77 -20.37 2.57
CA PHE A 380 -8.18 -21.14 3.74
C PHE A 380 -9.31 -20.45 4.53
N THR A 381 -9.25 -19.12 4.67
CA THR A 381 -10.27 -18.32 5.37
C THR A 381 -11.55 -18.11 4.57
N LYS A 382 -11.58 -18.48 3.29
CA LYS A 382 -12.81 -18.54 2.49
C LYS A 382 -13.53 -19.87 2.67
N GLN A 383 -12.77 -20.94 2.87
CA GLN A 383 -13.30 -22.28 3.18
C GLN A 383 -13.77 -22.39 4.64
N SER A 384 -13.27 -21.53 5.53
CA SER A 384 -13.59 -21.51 6.97
C SER A 384 -14.22 -20.17 7.42
N VAL A 385 -15.02 -20.17 8.47
CA VAL A 385 -15.59 -18.92 9.02
C VAL A 385 -14.53 -18.29 9.93
N SER A 386 -13.86 -17.24 9.43
CA SER A 386 -12.84 -16.53 10.20
C SER A 386 -12.98 -15.01 10.12
N HIS A 387 -12.58 -14.33 11.19
CA HIS A 387 -12.63 -12.86 11.31
C HIS A 387 -11.51 -12.16 10.51
N ILE A 388 -10.45 -12.88 10.14
CA ILE A 388 -9.29 -12.34 9.42
C ILE A 388 -9.48 -12.24 7.90
N ARG A 389 -10.54 -12.85 7.35
CA ARG A 389 -10.80 -12.94 5.91
C ARG A 389 -10.80 -11.59 5.20
N SER A 390 -11.50 -10.60 5.76
CA SER A 390 -11.59 -9.25 5.18
C SER A 390 -10.23 -8.55 5.18
N PHE A 391 -9.45 -8.70 6.27
CA PHE A 391 -8.12 -8.11 6.37
C PHE A 391 -7.17 -8.70 5.33
N CYS A 392 -7.13 -10.03 5.16
CA CYS A 392 -6.31 -10.67 4.13
C CYS A 392 -6.70 -10.19 2.72
N GLN A 393 -8.00 -10.10 2.42
CA GLN A 393 -8.49 -9.61 1.13
C GLN A 393 -8.06 -8.16 0.88
N GLU A 394 -8.27 -7.26 1.84
CA GLU A 394 -7.93 -5.84 1.69
C GLU A 394 -6.41 -5.62 1.57
N ILE A 395 -5.58 -6.39 2.29
CA ILE A 395 -4.12 -6.34 2.15
C ILE A 395 -3.69 -6.77 0.74
N LEU A 396 -4.25 -7.88 0.22
CA LEU A 396 -3.94 -8.38 -1.13
C LEU A 396 -4.38 -7.40 -2.21
N LEU A 397 -5.58 -6.80 -2.09
CA LEU A 397 -6.06 -5.79 -3.03
C LEU A 397 -5.17 -4.54 -3.01
N TRP A 398 -4.84 -4.06 -1.81
CA TRP A 398 -4.00 -2.88 -1.65
C TRP A 398 -2.62 -3.06 -2.28
N ILE A 399 -1.93 -4.19 -2.04
CA ILE A 399 -0.59 -4.40 -2.62
C ILE A 399 -0.66 -4.59 -4.14
N LEU A 400 -1.66 -5.31 -4.67
CA LEU A 400 -1.81 -5.48 -6.12
C LEU A 400 -2.11 -4.15 -6.84
N GLU A 401 -2.82 -3.22 -6.19
CA GLU A 401 -3.10 -1.89 -6.73
C GLU A 401 -1.84 -0.99 -6.73
N LYS A 402 -0.99 -1.10 -5.69
CA LYS A 402 0.18 -0.21 -5.51
C LYS A 402 1.48 -0.73 -6.14
N LEU A 403 1.57 -2.03 -6.46
CA LEU A 403 2.76 -2.60 -7.11
C LEU A 403 2.90 -2.18 -8.58
N GLU A 404 4.15 -2.19 -9.06
CA GLU A 404 4.40 -2.09 -10.49
C GLU A 404 3.80 -3.29 -11.24
N ARG A 405 3.21 -3.05 -12.43
CA ARG A 405 2.47 -4.07 -13.19
C ARG A 405 3.25 -5.38 -13.38
N LYS A 406 4.54 -5.30 -13.68
CA LYS A 406 5.38 -6.51 -13.89
C LYS A 406 5.52 -7.36 -12.63
N ILE A 407 5.69 -6.72 -11.47
CA ILE A 407 5.84 -7.38 -10.17
C ILE A 407 4.48 -7.92 -9.69
N ALA A 408 3.40 -7.18 -9.93
CA ALA A 408 2.04 -7.63 -9.65
C ALA A 408 1.71 -8.90 -10.45
N ILE A 409 2.02 -8.94 -11.76
CA ILE A 409 1.83 -10.14 -12.58
C ILE A 409 2.69 -11.31 -12.06
N ALA A 410 3.97 -11.08 -11.73
CA ALA A 410 4.82 -12.12 -11.14
C ALA A 410 4.25 -12.67 -9.82
N SER A 411 3.66 -11.80 -8.99
CA SER A 411 2.98 -12.20 -7.75
C SER A 411 1.73 -13.06 -8.03
N LEU A 412 0.92 -12.68 -9.03
CA LEU A 412 -0.23 -13.48 -9.48
C LEU A 412 0.19 -14.85 -10.02
N LYS A 413 1.33 -14.95 -10.73
CA LYS A 413 1.91 -16.25 -11.14
C LYS A 413 2.23 -17.11 -9.92
N GLY A 414 2.80 -16.52 -8.88
CA GLY A 414 3.06 -17.19 -7.60
C GLY A 414 1.78 -17.67 -6.90
N PHE A 415 0.71 -16.87 -6.92
CA PHE A 415 -0.61 -17.26 -6.38
C PHE A 415 -1.24 -18.42 -7.12
N ALA A 416 -1.14 -18.41 -8.45
CA ALA A 416 -1.64 -19.45 -9.32
C ALA A 416 -0.81 -20.75 -9.30
N GLY A 417 0.35 -20.75 -8.63
CA GLY A 417 1.26 -21.89 -8.60
C GLY A 417 2.08 -22.10 -9.87
N LEU A 418 2.01 -21.17 -10.83
CA LEU A 418 2.79 -21.20 -12.08
C LEU A 418 4.28 -20.94 -11.86
N ASP A 419 4.62 -20.18 -10.81
CA ASP A 419 5.99 -19.92 -10.40
C ASP A 419 6.32 -20.64 -9.08
N LYS A 420 7.09 -21.73 -9.18
CA LYS A 420 7.54 -22.51 -8.01
C LYS A 420 8.70 -21.83 -7.25
N ALA A 421 9.33 -20.80 -7.81
CA ALA A 421 10.42 -20.07 -7.14
C ALA A 421 9.93 -19.14 -6.03
N VAL A 422 8.65 -18.73 -6.05
CA VAL A 422 8.07 -17.87 -5.01
C VAL A 422 7.89 -18.67 -3.71
N PRO A 423 8.42 -18.21 -2.57
CA PRO A 423 8.27 -18.90 -1.29
C PRO A 423 6.80 -19.18 -0.99
N SER A 424 6.46 -20.44 -0.79
CA SER A 424 5.12 -20.87 -0.34
C SER A 424 5.19 -21.31 1.11
N LEU A 425 4.02 -21.56 1.72
CA LEU A 425 3.95 -22.22 3.01
C LEU A 425 4.81 -23.48 2.96
N HIS A 426 5.69 -23.64 3.95
CA HIS A 426 6.58 -24.80 3.98
C HIS A 426 5.77 -26.11 3.88
N PRO A 427 6.21 -27.13 3.11
CA PRO A 427 5.43 -28.37 2.89
C PRO A 427 5.04 -29.14 4.17
N LEU A 428 5.79 -28.92 5.24
CA LEU A 428 5.53 -29.49 6.57
C LEU A 428 4.58 -28.64 7.43
N CYS A 429 4.13 -27.48 6.97
CA CYS A 429 3.21 -26.61 7.70
C CYS A 429 1.80 -26.70 7.09
N GLN A 430 0.76 -26.71 7.91
CA GLN A 430 -0.63 -26.73 7.48
C GLN A 430 -1.45 -25.75 8.30
N PHE A 431 -2.40 -25.06 7.64
CA PHE A 431 -3.40 -24.25 8.31
C PHE A 431 -4.46 -25.14 8.95
N ARG A 432 -4.80 -24.87 10.22
CA ARG A 432 -5.90 -25.52 10.96
C ARG A 432 -6.85 -24.46 11.52
N THR A 433 -8.13 -24.80 11.57
CA THR A 433 -9.14 -23.94 12.22
C THR A 433 -8.95 -24.01 13.73
N ALA A 434 -8.87 -22.85 14.37
CA ALA A 434 -8.70 -22.76 15.81
C ALA A 434 -10.05 -22.77 16.53
N THR A 435 -10.03 -23.10 17.83
CA THR A 435 -11.24 -23.28 18.64
C THR A 435 -12.07 -22.00 18.83
N LYS A 436 -11.46 -20.81 18.71
CA LYS A 436 -12.16 -19.52 18.83
C LYS A 436 -12.61 -18.94 17.48
N GLY A 437 -12.46 -19.70 16.38
CA GLY A 437 -12.89 -19.29 15.03
C GLY A 437 -11.85 -18.51 14.22
N GLY A 438 -10.59 -18.45 14.66
CA GLY A 438 -9.45 -18.00 13.86
C GLY A 438 -8.69 -19.15 13.21
N SER A 439 -7.49 -18.83 12.68
CA SER A 439 -6.61 -19.78 12.01
C SER A 439 -5.33 -19.97 12.84
N MET A 440 -4.80 -21.19 12.87
CA MET A 440 -3.50 -21.51 13.46
C MET A 440 -2.66 -22.32 12.48
N ILE A 441 -1.33 -22.32 12.66
CA ILE A 441 -0.41 -23.04 11.79
C ILE A 441 0.25 -24.15 12.61
N THR A 442 0.11 -25.38 12.14
CA THR A 442 0.63 -26.57 12.80
C THR A 442 1.53 -27.35 11.86
N ILE A 443 2.47 -28.12 12.42
CA ILE A 443 3.27 -29.05 11.62
C ILE A 443 2.41 -30.24 11.21
N ARG A 444 2.41 -30.51 9.90
CA ARG A 444 1.64 -31.54 9.21
C ARG A 444 1.92 -32.90 9.85
N GLU A 445 0.86 -33.59 10.24
CA GLU A 445 0.94 -34.97 10.71
C GLU A 445 1.31 -35.89 9.54
N ALA A 446 2.14 -36.92 9.81
CA ALA A 446 2.48 -37.92 8.81
C ALA A 446 1.19 -38.61 8.35
N ILE A 447 0.93 -38.56 7.04
CA ILE A 447 -0.25 -39.18 6.43
C ILE A 447 -0.12 -40.69 6.62
N SER A 448 -1.18 -41.36 7.06
CA SER A 448 -1.23 -42.82 7.11
C SER A 448 -1.51 -43.38 5.72
N ASP A 449 -0.99 -44.57 5.39
CA ASP A 449 -1.17 -45.19 4.06
C ASP A 449 -2.66 -45.42 3.69
N GLU A 450 -3.58 -45.36 4.67
CA GLU A 450 -5.04 -45.48 4.46
C GLU A 450 -5.71 -44.14 4.10
N ASP A 451 -5.05 -43.00 4.33
CA ASP A 451 -5.56 -41.64 4.11
C ASP A 451 -5.01 -40.98 2.82
N GLU A 452 -4.21 -41.70 2.02
CA GLU A 452 -3.55 -41.13 0.83
C GLU A 452 -4.55 -40.65 -0.23
N ASP A 453 -5.60 -41.42 -0.50
CA ASP A 453 -6.63 -41.10 -1.49
C ASP A 453 -7.45 -39.86 -1.07
N GLU A 454 -7.81 -39.77 0.21
CA GLU A 454 -8.51 -38.60 0.78
C GLU A 454 -7.61 -37.36 0.77
N ALA A 455 -6.32 -37.53 1.08
CA ALA A 455 -5.33 -36.47 1.01
C ALA A 455 -5.10 -35.98 -0.43
N LEU A 456 -5.14 -36.86 -1.42
CA LEU A 456 -5.04 -36.51 -2.84
C LEU A 456 -6.28 -35.71 -3.28
N TYR A 457 -7.47 -36.17 -2.93
CA TYR A 457 -8.72 -35.44 -3.22
C TYR A 457 -8.73 -34.06 -2.57
N GLN A 458 -8.29 -33.97 -1.31
CA GLN A 458 -8.19 -32.70 -0.59
C GLN A 458 -7.18 -31.74 -1.25
N LYS A 459 -6.05 -32.25 -1.74
CA LYS A 459 -5.07 -31.43 -2.49
C LYS A 459 -5.69 -30.87 -3.77
N VAL A 460 -6.27 -31.72 -4.62
CA VAL A 460 -6.86 -31.31 -5.91
C VAL A 460 -8.00 -30.31 -5.68
N SER A 461 -8.87 -30.54 -4.71
CA SER A 461 -9.93 -29.60 -4.36
C SER A 461 -9.39 -28.25 -3.86
N SER A 462 -8.29 -28.27 -3.11
CA SER A 462 -7.66 -27.04 -2.61
C SER A 462 -7.00 -26.23 -3.72
N GLU A 463 -6.37 -26.87 -4.69
CA GLU A 463 -5.76 -26.22 -5.86
C GLU A 463 -6.84 -25.61 -6.76
N GLN A 464 -7.91 -26.35 -7.03
CA GLN A 464 -9.06 -25.83 -7.76
C GLN A 464 -9.69 -24.62 -7.08
N SER A 465 -9.88 -24.71 -5.76
CA SER A 465 -10.42 -23.62 -4.95
C SER A 465 -9.49 -22.39 -4.94
N GLN A 466 -8.17 -22.57 -4.96
CA GLN A 466 -7.21 -21.45 -5.07
C GLN A 466 -7.40 -20.67 -6.37
N VAL A 467 -7.59 -21.36 -7.51
CA VAL A 467 -7.81 -20.73 -8.81
C VAL A 467 -9.14 -19.95 -8.82
N GLU A 468 -10.21 -20.52 -8.26
CA GLU A 468 -11.50 -19.83 -8.13
C GLU A 468 -11.39 -18.57 -7.24
N HIS A 469 -10.72 -18.67 -6.10
CA HIS A 469 -10.49 -17.54 -5.20
C HIS A 469 -9.60 -16.46 -5.81
N LEU A 470 -8.64 -16.83 -6.69
CA LEU A 470 -7.85 -15.87 -7.47
C LEU A 470 -8.75 -15.12 -8.45
N GLY A 471 -9.64 -15.82 -9.15
CA GLY A 471 -10.65 -15.20 -10.00
C GLY A 471 -11.51 -14.20 -9.23
N ASP A 472 -12.03 -14.59 -8.07
CA ASP A 472 -12.81 -13.72 -7.18
C ASP A 472 -11.99 -12.52 -6.65
N LEU A 473 -10.68 -12.67 -6.41
CA LEU A 473 -9.84 -11.54 -6.00
C LEU A 473 -9.70 -10.54 -7.14
N LEU A 474 -9.44 -11.03 -8.36
CA LEU A 474 -9.27 -10.19 -9.53
C LEU A 474 -10.54 -9.41 -9.89
N THR A 475 -11.75 -9.91 -9.56
CA THR A 475 -12.99 -9.17 -9.86
C THR A 475 -13.05 -7.86 -9.09
N HIS A 476 -12.35 -7.77 -7.96
CA HIS A 476 -12.26 -6.56 -7.15
C HIS A 476 -11.14 -5.62 -7.64
N CYS A 477 -10.28 -6.05 -8.57
CA CYS A 477 -9.16 -5.27 -9.14
C CYS A 477 -9.43 -4.76 -10.58
N GLN A 478 -10.69 -4.69 -11.02
CA GLN A 478 -11.04 -4.37 -12.42
C GLN A 478 -10.53 -2.99 -12.87
N GLU A 479 -10.49 -1.99 -11.99
CA GLU A 479 -10.05 -0.63 -12.32
C GLU A 479 -8.56 -0.55 -12.71
N CYS A 480 -7.73 -1.50 -12.27
CA CYS A 480 -6.29 -1.48 -12.51
C CYS A 480 -5.88 -2.05 -13.88
N GLY A 481 -6.80 -2.73 -14.59
CA GLY A 481 -6.50 -3.49 -15.82
C GLY A 481 -5.63 -4.74 -15.61
N LEU A 482 -5.23 -5.05 -14.37
CA LEU A 482 -4.31 -6.15 -14.04
C LEU A 482 -4.86 -7.52 -14.47
N ALA A 483 -6.19 -7.72 -14.35
CA ALA A 483 -6.84 -8.96 -14.76
C ALA A 483 -6.67 -9.23 -16.27
N GLY A 484 -6.76 -8.19 -17.11
CA GLY A 484 -6.52 -8.30 -18.54
C GLY A 484 -5.07 -8.65 -18.87
N ASP A 485 -4.11 -8.00 -18.20
CA ASP A 485 -2.68 -8.28 -18.39
C ASP A 485 -2.33 -9.73 -17.98
N PHE A 486 -2.92 -10.22 -16.86
CA PHE A 486 -2.73 -11.61 -16.41
C PHE A 486 -3.42 -12.63 -17.33
N PHE A 487 -4.60 -12.30 -17.88
CA PHE A 487 -5.27 -13.13 -18.89
C PHE A 487 -4.42 -13.29 -20.16
N ILE A 488 -3.89 -12.18 -20.68
CA ILE A 488 -2.99 -12.19 -21.84
C ILE A 488 -1.73 -12.99 -21.54
N PHE A 489 -1.18 -12.88 -20.33
CA PHE A 489 -0.06 -13.69 -19.89
C PHE A 489 -0.39 -15.20 -19.97
N CYS A 490 -1.53 -15.64 -19.42
CA CYS A 490 -1.95 -17.04 -19.49
C CYS A 490 -2.14 -17.53 -20.94
N LEU A 491 -2.62 -16.67 -21.85
CA LEU A 491 -2.72 -17.01 -23.28
C LEU A 491 -1.36 -17.17 -23.96
N LYS A 492 -0.39 -16.32 -23.61
CA LYS A 492 0.99 -16.42 -24.12
C LYS A 492 1.66 -17.70 -23.62
N GLU A 493 1.49 -18.05 -22.34
CA GLU A 493 1.98 -19.32 -21.79
C GLU A 493 1.33 -20.53 -22.47
N LEU A 494 0.01 -20.52 -22.67
CA LEU A 494 -0.68 -21.58 -23.42
C LEU A 494 -0.09 -21.77 -24.82
N THR A 495 0.29 -20.67 -25.47
CA THR A 495 0.91 -20.69 -26.81
C THR A 495 2.31 -21.30 -26.77
N HIS A 496 3.09 -21.00 -25.72
CA HIS A 496 4.41 -21.60 -25.52
C HIS A 496 4.33 -23.11 -25.29
N LEU A 497 3.45 -23.53 -24.38
CA LEU A 497 3.23 -24.94 -24.05
C LEU A 497 2.71 -25.74 -25.25
N ALA A 498 1.91 -25.13 -26.13
CA ALA A 498 1.45 -25.78 -27.36
C ALA A 498 2.61 -26.07 -28.35
N VAL A 499 3.62 -25.19 -28.40
CA VAL A 499 4.78 -25.34 -29.29
C VAL A 499 5.80 -26.35 -28.73
N GLU A 500 6.00 -26.39 -27.42
CA GLU A 500 6.98 -27.29 -26.77
C GLU A 500 6.55 -28.77 -26.78
N ASN A 501 5.26 -29.05 -26.56
CA ASN A 501 4.76 -30.42 -26.39
C ASN A 501 5.01 -31.34 -27.62
N GLU A 502 4.97 -30.83 -28.85
CA GLU A 502 5.21 -31.68 -30.04
C GLU A 502 6.69 -31.94 -30.36
N ALA A 503 7.61 -31.15 -29.77
CA ALA A 503 9.04 -31.43 -29.87
C ALA A 503 9.44 -32.61 -28.98
N GLU A 504 8.81 -32.76 -27.81
CA GLU A 504 9.08 -33.83 -26.84
C GLU A 504 8.33 -35.14 -27.16
N LEU A 505 7.11 -35.05 -27.70
CA LEU A 505 6.30 -36.21 -28.14
C LEU A 505 6.92 -37.05 -29.26
N LYS A 506 7.99 -36.57 -29.92
CA LYS A 506 8.75 -37.31 -30.94
C LYS A 506 9.83 -38.24 -30.35
N SER A 507 10.03 -38.26 -29.04
CA SER A 507 10.93 -39.21 -28.38
C SER A 507 10.16 -40.46 -27.94
N GLU A 508 10.53 -41.63 -28.47
CA GLU A 508 9.86 -42.90 -28.17
C GLU A 508 9.93 -43.25 -26.66
N PRO A 509 8.90 -43.93 -26.11
CA PRO A 509 8.92 -44.40 -24.74
C PRO A 509 9.92 -45.57 -24.63
N PHE A 510 11.13 -45.28 -24.18
CA PHE A 510 12.08 -46.32 -23.79
C PHE A 510 11.57 -46.99 -22.51
N PHE A 511 11.27 -48.29 -22.60
CA PHE A 511 10.89 -49.12 -21.45
C PHE A 511 12.16 -49.67 -20.76
N SER A 512 12.73 -48.94 -19.80
CA SER A 512 13.78 -49.51 -18.92
C SER A 512 14.00 -48.75 -17.59
N LYS A 513 13.24 -49.10 -16.54
CA LYS A 513 13.31 -48.62 -15.14
C LYS A 513 14.72 -48.13 -14.68
N SER A 514 15.03 -46.86 -14.96
CA SER A 514 16.22 -46.17 -14.45
C SER A 514 15.82 -44.89 -13.73
N LEU A 515 16.63 -44.44 -12.76
CA LEU A 515 16.32 -43.26 -11.94
C LEU A 515 16.16 -41.97 -12.79
N LEU A 516 16.82 -41.93 -13.95
CA LEU A 516 16.70 -40.87 -14.96
C LEU A 516 15.34 -40.89 -15.69
N GLU A 517 14.72 -42.06 -15.88
CA GLU A 517 13.36 -42.15 -16.44
C GLU A 517 12.31 -41.65 -15.44
N LEU A 518 12.52 -41.82 -14.13
CA LEU A 518 11.64 -41.26 -13.10
C LEU A 518 11.73 -39.73 -13.03
N GLU A 519 12.93 -39.17 -13.15
CA GLU A 519 13.11 -37.71 -13.27
C GLU A 519 12.46 -37.18 -14.56
N HIS A 520 12.62 -37.88 -15.68
CA HIS A 520 12.00 -37.49 -16.94
C HIS A 520 10.46 -37.60 -16.90
N GLN A 521 9.92 -38.65 -16.30
CA GLN A 521 8.48 -38.78 -16.06
C GLN A 521 7.97 -37.70 -15.10
N ALA A 522 8.72 -37.35 -14.05
CA ALA A 522 8.35 -36.27 -13.14
C ALA A 522 8.29 -34.91 -13.86
N LEU A 523 9.24 -34.62 -14.76
CA LEU A 523 9.24 -33.41 -15.58
C LEU A 523 8.07 -33.37 -16.57
N LEU A 524 7.73 -34.50 -17.20
CA LEU A 524 6.58 -34.60 -18.10
C LEU A 524 5.26 -34.39 -17.33
N VAL A 525 5.13 -34.98 -16.14
CA VAL A 525 3.96 -34.79 -15.27
C VAL A 525 3.86 -33.33 -14.83
N GLU A 526 4.97 -32.71 -14.45
CA GLU A 526 5.03 -31.29 -14.08
C GLU A 526 4.62 -30.36 -15.24
N GLY A 527 5.00 -30.69 -16.48
CA GLY A 527 4.56 -29.97 -17.67
C GLY A 527 3.05 -30.11 -17.95
N GLN A 528 2.49 -31.30 -17.74
CA GLN A 528 1.04 -31.54 -17.89
C GLN A 528 0.23 -30.86 -16.78
N GLU A 529 0.69 -30.88 -15.53
CA GLU A 529 0.11 -30.14 -14.41
C GLU A 529 0.08 -28.64 -14.71
N HIS A 530 1.22 -28.09 -15.15
CA HIS A 530 1.33 -26.69 -15.53
C HIS A 530 0.34 -26.31 -16.63
N ARG A 531 0.18 -27.16 -17.66
CA ARG A 531 -0.79 -26.94 -18.74
C ARG A 531 -2.23 -26.97 -18.23
N LEU A 532 -2.57 -27.91 -17.36
CA LEU A 532 -3.90 -28.03 -16.79
C LEU A 532 -4.25 -26.81 -15.93
N LEU A 533 -3.29 -26.32 -15.13
CA LEU A 533 -3.43 -25.10 -14.35
C LEU A 533 -3.67 -23.86 -15.24
N VAL A 534 -2.90 -23.70 -16.33
CA VAL A 534 -3.10 -22.58 -17.28
C VAL A 534 -4.49 -22.64 -17.93
N LEU A 535 -4.94 -23.83 -18.34
CA LEU A 535 -6.28 -24.02 -18.91
C LEU A 535 -7.37 -23.70 -17.90
N GLN A 536 -7.21 -24.15 -16.65
CA GLN A 536 -8.16 -23.88 -15.57
C GLN A 536 -8.22 -22.39 -15.22
N LEU A 537 -7.08 -21.70 -15.16
CA LEU A 537 -7.01 -20.25 -14.96
C LEU A 537 -7.74 -19.50 -16.07
N LEU A 538 -7.51 -19.87 -17.34
CA LEU A 538 -8.21 -19.27 -18.47
C LEU A 538 -9.72 -19.50 -18.39
N ALA A 539 -10.16 -20.71 -18.01
CA ALA A 539 -11.58 -21.03 -17.84
C ALA A 539 -12.22 -20.13 -16.76
N VAL A 540 -11.62 -20.06 -15.57
CA VAL A 540 -12.14 -19.24 -14.45
C VAL A 540 -12.16 -17.75 -14.80
N LEU A 541 -11.11 -17.24 -15.46
CA LEU A 541 -11.09 -15.83 -15.90
C LEU A 541 -12.19 -15.54 -16.92
N CYS A 542 -12.42 -16.43 -17.88
CA CYS A 542 -13.50 -16.30 -18.86
C CYS A 542 -14.89 -16.33 -18.20
N GLU A 543 -15.12 -17.22 -17.23
CA GLU A 543 -16.41 -17.33 -16.52
C GLU A 543 -16.72 -16.11 -15.65
N LYS A 544 -15.70 -15.56 -14.97
CA LYS A 544 -15.90 -14.51 -13.96
C LYS A 544 -15.87 -13.09 -14.52
N MET A 545 -15.20 -12.86 -15.66
CA MET A 545 -14.85 -11.51 -16.12
C MET A 545 -15.36 -11.15 -17.51
N SER A 546 -16.13 -12.03 -18.17
CA SER A 546 -16.42 -12.05 -19.62
C SER A 546 -16.64 -10.70 -20.32
N GLU A 547 -17.23 -9.70 -19.67
CA GLU A 547 -17.57 -8.40 -20.28
C GLU A 547 -16.55 -7.27 -19.99
N GLN A 548 -15.62 -7.46 -19.04
CA GLN A 548 -14.77 -6.38 -18.48
C GLN A 548 -13.27 -6.72 -18.41
N ILE A 549 -12.82 -7.79 -19.10
CA ILE A 549 -11.41 -8.24 -19.06
C ILE A 549 -10.45 -7.16 -19.58
N PHE A 550 -10.82 -6.47 -20.66
CA PHE A 550 -9.95 -5.49 -21.32
C PHE A 550 -10.40 -4.07 -21.03
N THR A 551 -9.51 -3.30 -20.40
CA THR A 551 -9.78 -1.90 -20.05
C THR A 551 -9.13 -0.91 -21.02
N ASN A 552 -8.08 -1.34 -21.74
CA ASN A 552 -7.26 -0.50 -22.59
C ASN A 552 -7.07 -1.08 -24.00
N ILE A 553 -6.90 -0.21 -25.00
CA ILE A 553 -6.60 -0.59 -26.39
C ILE A 553 -5.34 -1.47 -26.48
N THR A 554 -4.32 -1.17 -25.67
CA THR A 554 -3.08 -1.97 -25.63
C THR A 554 -3.35 -3.43 -25.30
N GLN A 555 -4.25 -3.71 -24.35
CA GLN A 555 -4.59 -5.08 -23.95
C GLN A 555 -5.36 -5.81 -25.05
N VAL A 556 -6.25 -5.10 -25.75
CA VAL A 556 -6.97 -5.67 -26.90
C VAL A 556 -5.99 -6.02 -28.02
N VAL A 557 -5.04 -5.13 -28.33
CA VAL A 557 -3.99 -5.38 -29.31
C VAL A 557 -3.09 -6.53 -28.88
N ASP A 558 -2.66 -6.58 -27.63
CA ASP A 558 -1.84 -7.67 -27.09
C ASP A 558 -2.57 -9.02 -27.10
N PHE A 559 -3.88 -9.03 -26.83
CA PHE A 559 -4.73 -10.22 -26.94
C PHE A 559 -4.82 -10.72 -28.39
N VAL A 560 -5.06 -9.83 -29.34
CA VAL A 560 -5.11 -10.17 -30.76
C VAL A 560 -3.72 -10.65 -31.24
N ALA A 561 -2.65 -9.99 -30.81
CA ALA A 561 -1.29 -10.40 -31.13
C ALA A 561 -0.98 -11.81 -30.61
N ALA A 562 -1.32 -12.12 -29.35
CA ALA A 562 -1.15 -13.46 -28.79
C ALA A 562 -1.97 -14.51 -29.55
N THR A 563 -3.20 -14.17 -29.95
CA THR A 563 -4.08 -15.07 -30.71
C THR A 563 -3.56 -15.33 -32.13
N LEU A 564 -3.11 -14.28 -32.84
CA LEU A 564 -2.47 -14.37 -34.15
C LEU A 564 -1.18 -15.19 -34.09
N GLN A 565 -0.35 -14.96 -33.07
CA GLN A 565 0.89 -15.69 -32.86
C GLN A 565 0.63 -17.19 -32.64
N ARG A 566 -0.41 -17.53 -31.86
CA ARG A 566 -0.84 -18.92 -31.65
C ARG A 566 -1.34 -19.56 -32.95
N ALA A 567 -2.15 -18.87 -33.74
CA ALA A 567 -2.60 -19.37 -35.03
C ALA A 567 -1.42 -19.61 -35.99
N CYS A 568 -0.47 -18.68 -36.04
CA CYS A 568 0.77 -18.83 -36.81
C CYS A 568 1.64 -20.00 -36.33
N ALA A 569 1.65 -20.31 -35.03
CA ALA A 569 2.35 -21.46 -34.48
C ALA A 569 1.64 -22.77 -34.86
N SER A 570 0.33 -22.87 -34.66
CA SER A 570 -0.48 -24.06 -34.99
C SER A 570 -0.37 -24.47 -36.47
N LEU A 571 -0.29 -23.49 -37.38
CA LEU A 571 -0.08 -23.72 -38.82
C LEU A 571 1.23 -24.44 -39.17
N ALA A 572 2.30 -24.20 -38.41
CA ALA A 572 3.58 -24.89 -38.62
C ALA A 572 3.51 -26.38 -38.27
N HIS A 573 2.44 -26.80 -37.59
CA HIS A 573 2.27 -28.12 -36.98
C HIS A 573 1.12 -28.95 -37.60
N GLU A 574 0.54 -28.53 -38.75
CA GLU A 574 -0.50 -29.25 -39.52
C GLU A 574 -1.78 -29.67 -38.76
N ALA A 575 -2.01 -29.17 -37.53
CA ALA A 575 -3.21 -29.45 -36.75
C ALA A 575 -4.37 -28.51 -37.14
N LYS A 576 -5.19 -28.90 -38.13
CA LYS A 576 -6.39 -28.13 -38.50
C LYS A 576 -7.47 -28.25 -37.42
N SER A 577 -7.61 -27.23 -36.57
CA SER A 577 -8.76 -27.12 -35.65
C SER A 577 -9.74 -26.02 -36.10
N THR A 578 -11.02 -26.36 -36.20
CA THR A 578 -12.09 -25.40 -36.55
C THR A 578 -12.25 -24.31 -35.49
N VAL A 579 -11.91 -24.62 -34.23
CA VAL A 579 -11.97 -23.70 -33.09
C VAL A 579 -10.93 -22.58 -33.23
N GLU A 580 -9.73 -22.89 -33.71
CA GLU A 580 -8.69 -21.87 -33.93
C GLU A 580 -9.05 -20.90 -35.04
N SER A 581 -9.60 -21.38 -36.16
CA SER A 581 -10.08 -20.53 -37.26
C SER A 581 -11.21 -19.59 -36.80
N GLN A 582 -12.15 -20.09 -36.00
CA GLN A 582 -13.21 -19.25 -35.42
C GLN A 582 -12.65 -18.23 -34.42
N THR A 583 -11.72 -18.64 -33.54
CA THR A 583 -11.10 -17.74 -32.55
C THR A 583 -10.28 -16.64 -33.26
N LEU A 584 -9.57 -17.01 -34.32
CA LEU A 584 -8.80 -16.10 -35.16
C LEU A 584 -9.72 -15.09 -35.85
N SER A 585 -10.78 -15.57 -36.51
CA SER A 585 -11.77 -14.72 -37.16
C SER A 585 -12.43 -13.75 -36.17
N MET A 586 -12.78 -14.21 -34.96
CA MET A 586 -13.34 -13.34 -33.90
C MET A 586 -12.32 -12.31 -33.41
N SER A 587 -11.04 -12.67 -33.27
CA SER A 587 -9.98 -11.74 -32.88
C SER A 587 -9.71 -10.67 -33.94
N MET A 588 -9.73 -11.05 -35.23
CA MET A 588 -9.60 -10.12 -36.36
C MET A 588 -10.85 -9.24 -36.49
N GLY A 589 -12.03 -9.80 -36.24
CA GLY A 589 -13.28 -9.07 -36.13
C GLY A 589 -13.25 -8.00 -35.04
N LEU A 590 -12.63 -8.27 -33.90
CA LEU A 590 -12.43 -7.28 -32.83
C LEU A 590 -11.60 -6.08 -33.30
N VAL A 591 -10.50 -6.32 -34.04
CA VAL A 591 -9.70 -5.24 -34.65
C VAL A 591 -10.52 -4.49 -35.70
N ALA A 592 -11.29 -5.20 -36.53
CA ALA A 592 -12.18 -4.59 -37.51
C ALA A 592 -13.22 -3.67 -36.86
N VAL A 593 -13.79 -4.08 -35.70
CA VAL A 593 -14.72 -3.24 -34.91
C VAL A 593 -14.03 -1.98 -34.39
N MET A 594 -12.80 -2.10 -33.89
CA MET A 594 -12.04 -0.94 -33.41
C MET A 594 -11.75 0.06 -34.54
N LEU A 595 -11.35 -0.45 -35.72
CA LEU A 595 -11.07 0.36 -36.90
C LEU A 595 -12.35 0.90 -37.57
N GLY A 596 -13.47 0.20 -37.44
CA GLY A 596 -14.79 0.56 -37.97
C GLY A 596 -15.52 1.65 -37.18
N GLY A 597 -14.85 2.34 -36.26
CA GLY A 597 -15.37 3.52 -35.55
C GLY A 597 -16.18 3.23 -34.28
N ALA A 598 -16.17 2.00 -33.76
CA ALA A 598 -16.79 1.69 -32.47
C ALA A 598 -16.03 2.31 -31.29
N VAL A 599 -14.75 2.63 -31.46
CA VAL A 599 -13.87 3.28 -30.48
C VAL A 599 -13.21 4.49 -31.14
N GLN A 600 -13.11 5.62 -30.43
CA GLN A 600 -12.36 6.78 -30.92
C GLN A 600 -10.85 6.54 -30.79
N LEU A 601 -10.19 6.25 -31.90
CA LEU A 601 -8.75 5.99 -31.95
C LEU A 601 -7.95 7.29 -32.12
N LYS A 602 -6.88 7.43 -31.34
CA LYS A 602 -5.89 8.51 -31.48
C LYS A 602 -4.69 8.05 -32.30
N SER A 603 -3.87 8.99 -32.77
CA SER A 603 -2.63 8.69 -33.50
C SER A 603 -1.65 7.81 -32.70
N SER A 604 -1.64 7.94 -31.36
CA SER A 604 -0.89 7.06 -30.45
C SER A 604 -1.36 5.61 -30.47
N ASP A 605 -2.65 5.37 -30.69
CA ASP A 605 -3.25 4.04 -30.63
C ASP A 605 -2.90 3.24 -31.88
N PHE A 606 -2.82 3.92 -33.03
CA PHE A 606 -2.30 3.32 -34.26
C PHE A 606 -0.82 2.92 -34.13
N ALA A 607 -0.01 3.63 -33.34
CA ALA A 607 1.38 3.22 -33.08
C ALA A 607 1.45 1.88 -32.33
N ILE A 608 0.47 1.61 -31.46
CA ILE A 608 0.33 0.33 -30.75
C ILE A 608 -0.16 -0.76 -31.72
N MET A 609 -1.17 -0.45 -32.56
CA MET A 609 -1.69 -1.39 -33.57
C MET A 609 -0.66 -1.80 -34.62
N LYS A 610 0.37 -0.99 -34.89
CA LYS A 610 1.48 -1.35 -35.80
C LYS A 610 2.20 -2.64 -35.38
N GLN A 611 2.12 -3.06 -34.11
CA GLN A 611 2.64 -4.34 -33.65
C GLN A 611 1.96 -5.55 -34.28
N LEU A 612 0.72 -5.39 -34.78
CA LEU A 612 -0.05 -6.45 -35.43
C LEU A 612 0.37 -6.67 -36.90
N LEU A 613 0.95 -5.65 -37.56
CA LEU A 613 1.31 -5.72 -38.98
C LEU A 613 2.16 -6.94 -39.36
N PRO A 614 3.29 -7.26 -38.68
CA PRO A 614 4.10 -8.43 -39.05
C PRO A 614 3.35 -9.76 -38.82
N LEU A 615 2.45 -9.82 -37.85
CA LEU A 615 1.65 -11.01 -37.57
C LEU A 615 0.54 -11.19 -38.61
N LEU A 616 -0.12 -10.11 -39.01
CA LEU A 616 -1.13 -10.10 -40.06
C LEU A 616 -0.52 -10.46 -41.42
N GLU A 617 0.67 -9.95 -41.73
CA GLU A 617 1.42 -10.32 -42.94
C GLU A 617 1.72 -11.82 -42.98
N LYS A 618 2.17 -12.38 -41.85
CA LYS A 618 2.40 -13.83 -41.74
C LYS A 618 1.12 -14.64 -41.92
N VAL A 619 -0.01 -14.20 -41.34
CA VAL A 619 -1.31 -14.87 -41.50
C VAL A 619 -1.79 -14.79 -42.94
N SER A 620 -1.70 -13.62 -43.58
CA SER A 620 -2.04 -13.42 -44.99
C SER A 620 -1.32 -14.42 -45.91
N ASN A 621 -0.03 -14.63 -45.68
CA ASN A 621 0.78 -15.44 -46.59
C ASN A 621 0.70 -16.95 -46.31
N THR A 622 0.31 -17.36 -45.09
CA THR A 622 0.51 -18.73 -44.61
C THR A 622 -0.79 -19.47 -44.26
N TYR A 623 -1.89 -18.76 -43.99
CA TYR A 623 -3.12 -19.38 -43.48
C TYR A 623 -3.94 -20.08 -44.59
N PRO A 624 -4.53 -21.28 -44.39
CA PRO A 624 -5.18 -22.05 -45.47
C PRO A 624 -6.57 -21.55 -45.88
N ASP A 625 -7.16 -20.61 -45.16
CA ASP A 625 -8.50 -20.06 -45.42
C ASP A 625 -8.39 -18.70 -46.10
N THR A 626 -8.89 -18.61 -47.34
CA THR A 626 -8.81 -17.41 -48.19
C THR A 626 -9.54 -16.21 -47.58
N VAL A 627 -10.64 -16.43 -46.85
CA VAL A 627 -11.40 -15.35 -46.21
C VAL A 627 -10.59 -14.70 -45.09
N ILE A 628 -9.82 -15.50 -44.36
CA ILE A 628 -8.94 -15.02 -43.29
C ILE A 628 -7.71 -14.31 -43.88
N GLN A 629 -7.17 -14.79 -45.00
CA GLN A 629 -6.07 -14.11 -45.70
C GLN A 629 -6.48 -12.72 -46.19
N GLU A 630 -7.63 -12.62 -46.88
CA GLU A 630 -8.18 -11.35 -47.38
C GLU A 630 -8.46 -10.37 -46.24
N LEU A 631 -9.10 -10.82 -45.16
CA LEU A 631 -9.35 -9.96 -43.99
C LEU A 631 -8.04 -9.52 -43.32
N ALA A 632 -6.99 -10.35 -43.31
CA ALA A 632 -5.70 -9.99 -42.73
C ALA A 632 -4.99 -8.90 -43.54
N LEU A 633 -5.01 -9.00 -44.88
CA LEU A 633 -4.50 -7.99 -45.80
C LEU A 633 -5.25 -6.67 -45.64
N ASP A 634 -6.57 -6.73 -45.60
CA ASP A 634 -7.40 -5.53 -45.49
C ASP A 634 -7.18 -4.81 -44.14
N LEU A 635 -7.09 -5.56 -43.04
CA LEU A 635 -6.73 -5.00 -41.74
C LEU A 635 -5.31 -4.41 -41.74
N GLN A 636 -4.35 -5.03 -42.43
CA GLN A 636 -2.99 -4.50 -42.57
C GLN A 636 -2.99 -3.15 -43.30
N ILE A 637 -3.76 -3.02 -44.38
CA ILE A 637 -3.89 -1.76 -45.14
C ILE A 637 -4.59 -0.70 -44.29
N THR A 638 -5.67 -1.03 -43.59
CA THR A 638 -6.42 -0.08 -42.75
C THR A 638 -5.58 0.42 -41.56
N ILE A 639 -4.78 -0.44 -40.94
CA ILE A 639 -3.87 -0.02 -39.86
C ILE A 639 -2.74 0.87 -40.42
N SER A 640 -2.18 0.51 -41.59
CA SER A 640 -1.09 1.25 -42.22
C SER A 640 -1.50 2.64 -42.70
N THR A 641 -2.76 2.79 -43.11
CA THR A 641 -3.36 4.07 -43.56
C THR A 641 -3.97 4.87 -42.40
N HIS A 642 -3.73 4.49 -41.14
CA HIS A 642 -4.30 5.14 -39.95
C HIS A 642 -5.85 5.24 -39.98
N GLY A 643 -6.51 4.24 -40.58
CA GLY A 643 -7.96 4.21 -40.72
C GLY A 643 -8.53 5.11 -41.81
N ALA A 644 -7.68 5.76 -42.62
CA ALA A 644 -8.13 6.56 -43.77
C ALA A 644 -8.79 5.71 -44.87
N PHE A 645 -8.49 4.40 -44.89
CA PHE A 645 -9.05 3.45 -45.84
C PHE A 645 -9.46 2.15 -45.15
N ALA A 646 -10.74 1.79 -45.27
CA ALA A 646 -11.27 0.52 -44.78
C ALA A 646 -12.09 -0.12 -45.90
N THR A 647 -11.77 -1.36 -46.25
CA THR A 647 -12.52 -2.13 -47.25
C THR A 647 -13.87 -2.57 -46.70
N GLN A 648 -14.77 -2.95 -47.61
CA GLN A 648 -16.07 -3.50 -47.24
C GLN A 648 -15.95 -4.81 -46.45
N ALA A 649 -14.86 -5.57 -46.62
CA ALA A 649 -14.59 -6.75 -45.81
C ALA A 649 -14.36 -6.40 -44.32
N VAL A 650 -13.63 -5.31 -44.02
CA VAL A 650 -13.43 -4.83 -42.64
C VAL A 650 -14.74 -4.34 -42.04
N SER A 651 -15.55 -3.61 -42.80
CA SER A 651 -16.85 -3.13 -42.30
C SER A 651 -17.85 -4.28 -42.09
N VAL A 652 -17.88 -5.28 -42.97
CA VAL A 652 -18.67 -6.50 -42.83
C VAL A 652 -18.18 -7.35 -41.65
N ALA A 653 -16.87 -7.51 -41.48
CA ALA A 653 -16.29 -8.21 -40.33
C ALA A 653 -16.65 -7.50 -39.02
N ALA A 654 -16.59 -6.17 -38.98
CA ALA A 654 -17.02 -5.37 -37.84
C ALA A 654 -18.51 -5.56 -37.51
N GLN A 655 -19.38 -5.50 -38.52
CA GLN A 655 -20.83 -5.69 -38.36
C GLN A 655 -21.20 -7.12 -37.94
N SER A 656 -20.49 -8.13 -38.47
CA SER A 656 -20.68 -9.53 -38.09
C SER A 656 -20.33 -9.78 -36.62
N THR A 657 -19.28 -9.12 -36.12
CA THR A 657 -18.86 -9.21 -34.72
C THR A 657 -19.80 -8.46 -33.78
N LEU A 658 -20.43 -7.37 -34.24
CA LEU A 658 -21.39 -6.56 -33.48
C LEU A 658 -22.83 -7.11 -33.48
N ASN A 659 -23.11 -8.25 -34.13
CA ASN A 659 -24.45 -8.84 -34.25
C ASN A 659 -25.55 -7.88 -34.77
N LYS A 660 -25.17 -6.83 -35.51
CA LYS A 660 -26.14 -5.94 -36.19
C LYS A 660 -26.43 -6.49 -37.57
N LYS A 661 -27.51 -7.26 -37.71
CA LYS A 661 -28.07 -7.56 -39.04
C LYS A 661 -28.92 -6.38 -39.53
N SER A 662 -28.51 -5.76 -40.63
CA SER A 662 -29.46 -5.21 -41.61
C SER A 662 -28.94 -5.46 -43.03
N PRO A 663 -29.86 -5.59 -44.01
CA PRO A 663 -29.60 -6.26 -45.28
C PRO A 663 -29.08 -5.30 -46.36
N GLU A 664 -28.63 -5.89 -47.47
CA GLU A 664 -28.27 -5.25 -48.75
C GLU A 664 -26.86 -4.63 -48.77
N GLY A 665 -25.99 -4.84 -49.76
CA GLY A 665 -26.20 -5.35 -51.11
C GLY A 665 -25.04 -6.21 -51.60
N LYS A 666 -25.41 -7.28 -52.31
CA LYS A 666 -24.57 -7.92 -53.30
C LYS A 666 -24.76 -7.17 -54.61
N THR A 667 -23.88 -6.24 -54.95
CA THR A 667 -23.56 -5.78 -56.33
C THR A 667 -22.69 -4.53 -56.21
N GLU A 668 -21.38 -4.67 -55.97
CA GLU A 668 -20.46 -3.52 -56.02
C GLU A 668 -18.99 -3.93 -56.19
N GLU A 669 -18.70 -5.11 -56.77
CA GLU A 669 -17.30 -5.56 -56.96
C GLU A 669 -16.56 -4.84 -58.12
N GLU A 670 -17.25 -4.06 -58.97
CA GLU A 670 -16.61 -3.43 -60.16
C GLU A 670 -16.71 -1.90 -60.23
N GLN A 671 -17.47 -1.24 -59.34
CA GLN A 671 -17.61 0.23 -59.32
C GLN A 671 -16.77 0.92 -58.22
N GLN A 672 -16.32 0.18 -57.21
CA GLN A 672 -15.66 0.75 -56.03
C GLN A 672 -14.18 1.15 -56.27
N SER A 673 -13.44 0.42 -57.12
CA SER A 673 -12.01 0.70 -57.37
C SER A 673 -11.77 2.11 -57.96
N HIS A 674 -12.72 2.63 -58.74
CA HIS A 674 -12.65 3.99 -59.30
C HIS A 674 -12.94 5.06 -58.25
N HIS A 675 -13.84 4.79 -57.30
CA HIS A 675 -14.17 5.72 -56.22
C HIS A 675 -13.05 5.78 -55.17
N ASP A 676 -12.44 4.64 -54.86
CA ASP A 676 -11.37 4.51 -53.87
C ASP A 676 -10.07 5.21 -54.33
N THR A 677 -9.71 5.06 -55.60
CA THR A 677 -8.56 5.77 -56.20
C THR A 677 -8.79 7.28 -56.18
N GLN A 678 -10.03 7.71 -56.42
CA GLN A 678 -10.40 9.13 -56.42
C GLN A 678 -10.27 9.78 -55.04
N ILE A 679 -10.62 9.09 -53.95
CA ILE A 679 -10.50 9.61 -52.57
C ILE A 679 -9.03 9.77 -52.15
N PHE A 680 -8.15 8.82 -52.48
CA PHE A 680 -6.72 8.97 -52.21
C PHE A 680 -6.09 10.10 -53.03
N LEU A 681 -6.57 10.29 -54.27
CA LEU A 681 -6.13 11.38 -55.15
C LEU A 681 -6.62 12.75 -54.66
N GLU A 682 -7.80 12.84 -54.06
CA GLU A 682 -8.28 14.04 -53.35
C GLU A 682 -7.46 14.32 -52.08
N ASN A 683 -7.09 13.28 -51.32
CA ASN A 683 -6.28 13.41 -50.10
C ASN A 683 -4.79 13.72 -50.36
N LEU A 684 -4.28 13.48 -51.57
CA LEU A 684 -2.95 13.93 -52.01
C LEU A 684 -2.87 15.47 -52.09
N GLU A 685 -3.99 16.14 -52.28
CA GLU A 685 -4.09 17.61 -52.32
C GLU A 685 -4.17 18.26 -50.94
N HIS A 686 -4.30 17.46 -49.87
CA HIS A 686 -4.48 17.96 -48.51
C HIS A 686 -3.22 18.70 -48.00
N GLU A 687 -3.42 19.82 -47.30
CA GLU A 687 -2.32 20.65 -46.76
C GLU A 687 -1.58 19.98 -45.59
N ASP A 688 -2.27 19.12 -44.84
CA ASP A 688 -1.68 18.35 -43.74
C ASP A 688 -0.68 17.29 -44.25
N THR A 689 0.55 17.36 -43.75
CA THR A 689 1.64 16.46 -44.09
C THR A 689 1.37 15.01 -43.74
N PHE A 690 0.62 14.78 -42.65
CA PHE A 690 0.28 13.44 -42.21
C PHE A 690 -0.75 12.78 -43.13
N VAL A 691 -1.72 13.55 -43.65
CA VAL A 691 -2.80 13.05 -44.50
C VAL A 691 -2.28 12.71 -45.90
N TYR A 692 -1.48 13.59 -46.52
CA TYR A 692 -0.97 13.30 -47.86
C TYR A 692 0.10 12.18 -47.85
N LEU A 693 0.96 12.07 -46.83
CA LEU A 693 1.93 10.96 -46.74
C LEU A 693 1.24 9.60 -46.55
N SER A 694 0.15 9.57 -45.77
CA SER A 694 -0.67 8.37 -45.60
C SER A 694 -1.39 7.99 -46.89
N ALA A 695 -1.85 8.99 -47.67
CA ALA A 695 -2.41 8.77 -49.00
C ALA A 695 -1.35 8.22 -49.98
N ILE A 696 -0.13 8.75 -49.98
CA ILE A 696 0.98 8.22 -50.80
C ILE A 696 1.26 6.76 -50.46
N GLN A 697 1.30 6.40 -49.18
CA GLN A 697 1.53 5.02 -48.74
C GLN A 697 0.37 4.09 -49.11
N GLY A 698 -0.88 4.56 -48.98
CA GLY A 698 -2.07 3.81 -49.39
C GLY A 698 -2.11 3.53 -50.88
N VAL A 699 -1.78 4.53 -51.71
CA VAL A 699 -1.72 4.38 -53.18
C VAL A 699 -0.58 3.46 -53.61
N ALA A 700 0.57 3.50 -52.92
CA ALA A 700 1.67 2.58 -53.18
C ALA A 700 1.27 1.12 -52.90
N LEU A 701 0.63 0.84 -51.77
CA LEU A 701 0.15 -0.52 -51.45
C LEU A 701 -0.96 -0.99 -52.40
N LEU A 702 -1.87 -0.11 -52.82
CA LEU A 702 -2.88 -0.43 -53.82
C LEU A 702 -2.26 -0.74 -55.19
N SER A 703 -1.17 -0.06 -55.55
CA SER A 703 -0.46 -0.28 -56.82
C SER A 703 0.25 -1.63 -56.89
N ASP A 704 0.57 -2.25 -55.75
CA ASP A 704 1.10 -3.61 -55.70
C ASP A 704 0.03 -4.66 -56.08
N VAL A 705 -1.25 -4.34 -55.88
CA VAL A 705 -2.40 -5.24 -56.15
C VAL A 705 -3.03 -4.96 -57.52
N TYR A 706 -3.13 -3.69 -57.94
CA TYR A 706 -3.78 -3.28 -59.20
C TYR A 706 -2.93 -2.30 -60.03
N PRO A 707 -1.74 -2.71 -60.51
CA PRO A 707 -0.77 -1.80 -61.14
C PRO A 707 -1.29 -1.13 -62.41
N GLU A 708 -1.98 -1.87 -63.28
CA GLU A 708 -2.39 -1.39 -64.61
C GLU A 708 -3.40 -0.23 -64.56
N LYS A 709 -4.34 -0.27 -63.62
CA LYS A 709 -5.38 0.77 -63.49
C LYS A 709 -4.85 2.01 -62.77
N ILE A 710 -4.09 1.81 -61.69
CA ILE A 710 -3.58 2.91 -60.84
C ILE A 710 -2.50 3.71 -61.55
N LEU A 711 -1.62 3.07 -62.33
CA LEU A 711 -0.63 3.80 -63.13
C LEU A 711 -1.29 4.66 -64.21
N LEU A 712 -2.32 4.15 -64.89
CA LEU A 712 -3.01 4.90 -65.94
C LEU A 712 -3.71 6.15 -65.37
N ASP A 713 -4.35 6.03 -64.20
CA ASP A 713 -5.02 7.15 -63.53
C ASP A 713 -4.01 8.17 -62.96
N LEU A 714 -2.91 7.72 -62.36
CA LEU A 714 -1.85 8.62 -61.85
C LEU A 714 -1.10 9.34 -62.98
N LEU A 715 -0.85 8.66 -64.11
CA LEU A 715 -0.24 9.27 -65.30
C LEU A 715 -1.18 10.27 -65.94
N ALA A 716 -2.48 9.98 -66.00
CA ALA A 716 -3.49 10.91 -66.49
C ALA A 716 -3.56 12.18 -65.63
N GLN A 717 -3.48 12.07 -64.30
CA GLN A 717 -3.45 13.22 -63.38
C GLN A 717 -2.14 14.00 -63.41
N TYR A 718 -1.00 13.33 -63.62
CA TYR A 718 0.29 14.00 -63.81
C TYR A 718 0.33 14.83 -65.10
N ASP A 719 -0.41 14.41 -66.14
CA ASP A 719 -0.45 15.08 -67.45
C ASP A 719 -1.59 16.11 -67.59
N SER A 720 -2.72 15.94 -66.89
CA SER A 720 -3.89 16.83 -66.96
C SER A 720 -3.72 18.21 -66.30
N SER A 721 -2.54 18.51 -65.73
CA SER A 721 -2.31 19.64 -64.84
C SER A 721 -1.70 20.89 -65.51
N LYS A 722 -2.06 21.22 -66.77
CA LYS A 722 -1.63 22.51 -67.34
C LYS A 722 -2.42 23.72 -66.83
N ASP A 723 -3.65 23.53 -66.31
CA ASP A 723 -4.51 24.66 -65.90
C ASP A 723 -5.35 24.45 -64.60
N LYS A 724 -5.19 23.37 -63.82
CA LYS A 724 -6.08 23.10 -62.65
C LYS A 724 -5.44 22.74 -61.29
N HIS A 725 -4.15 22.40 -61.19
CA HIS A 725 -3.53 21.96 -59.92
C HIS A 725 -2.24 22.71 -59.58
N THR A 726 -1.92 22.88 -58.29
CA THR A 726 -0.73 23.60 -57.80
C THR A 726 0.57 22.81 -58.08
N PRO A 727 1.74 23.47 -58.23
CA PRO A 727 3.01 22.78 -58.48
C PRO A 727 3.40 21.80 -57.36
N GLU A 728 2.90 22.01 -56.15
CA GLU A 728 3.11 21.15 -54.98
C GLU A 728 2.38 19.80 -55.11
N THR A 729 1.13 19.78 -55.59
CA THR A 729 0.39 18.52 -55.80
C THR A 729 1.01 17.69 -56.93
N ARG A 730 1.53 18.34 -57.98
CA ARG A 730 2.30 17.65 -59.04
C ARG A 730 3.57 16.99 -58.53
N MET A 731 4.25 17.62 -57.57
CA MET A 731 5.44 17.03 -56.93
C MET A 731 5.08 15.82 -56.06
N LYS A 732 3.98 15.89 -55.30
CA LYS A 732 3.45 14.78 -54.50
C LYS A 732 3.03 13.59 -55.38
N VAL A 733 2.30 13.81 -56.48
CA VAL A 733 1.92 12.76 -57.44
C VAL A 733 3.16 12.18 -58.14
N GLY A 734 4.17 13.02 -58.44
CA GLY A 734 5.46 12.56 -58.97
C GLY A 734 6.22 11.65 -58.00
N GLU A 735 6.17 11.92 -56.69
CA GLU A 735 6.76 11.08 -55.66
C GLU A 735 6.07 9.70 -55.56
N VAL A 736 4.74 9.65 -55.67
CA VAL A 736 3.96 8.41 -55.76
C VAL A 736 4.40 7.60 -56.99
N LEU A 737 4.40 8.21 -58.17
CA LEU A 737 4.79 7.55 -59.43
C LEU A 737 6.21 6.99 -59.35
N ILE A 738 7.17 7.73 -58.77
CA ILE A 738 8.54 7.24 -58.58
C ILE A 738 8.58 6.04 -57.63
N ARG A 739 7.79 6.04 -56.54
CA ARG A 739 7.72 4.90 -55.62
C ARG A 739 7.12 3.65 -56.27
N ILE A 740 6.04 3.81 -57.03
CA ILE A 740 5.39 2.71 -57.75
C ILE A 740 6.30 2.16 -58.86
N VAL A 741 6.91 3.03 -59.67
CA VAL A 741 7.83 2.61 -60.74
C VAL A 741 9.07 1.92 -60.16
N ARG A 742 9.56 2.36 -59.00
CA ARG A 742 10.66 1.69 -58.30
C ARG A 742 10.25 0.29 -57.79
N ALA A 743 9.07 0.16 -57.19
CA ALA A 743 8.53 -1.13 -56.74
C ALA A 743 8.35 -2.10 -57.93
N LEU A 744 7.76 -1.64 -59.04
CA LEU A 744 7.60 -2.46 -60.26
C LEU A 744 8.93 -2.77 -60.97
N GLY A 745 9.91 -1.87 -60.89
CA GLY A 745 11.28 -2.09 -61.35
C GLY A 745 12.01 -3.21 -60.59
N GLU A 746 11.76 -3.35 -59.29
CA GLU A 746 12.28 -4.43 -58.45
C GLU A 746 11.57 -5.78 -58.79
N PHE A 747 10.26 -5.78 -59.09
CA PHE A 747 9.51 -6.96 -59.55
C PHE A 747 9.95 -7.45 -60.94
N SER A 748 10.18 -6.53 -61.89
CA SER A 748 10.66 -6.86 -63.24
C SER A 748 12.11 -7.37 -63.27
N CYS A 749 12.99 -6.87 -62.41
CA CYS A 749 14.32 -7.45 -62.21
C CYS A 749 14.28 -8.85 -61.59
N SER A 750 13.29 -9.12 -60.72
CA SER A 750 13.12 -10.43 -60.08
C SER A 750 12.60 -11.48 -61.07
N ILE A 751 11.68 -11.11 -61.96
CA ILE A 751 11.15 -12.00 -63.01
C ILE A 751 12.21 -12.28 -64.10
N HIS A 752 13.07 -11.31 -64.43
CA HIS A 752 14.15 -11.52 -65.40
C HIS A 752 15.33 -12.36 -64.89
N LEU A 753 15.45 -12.59 -63.57
CA LEU A 753 16.44 -13.51 -63.01
C LEU A 753 15.98 -14.97 -63.00
N GLU A 754 14.67 -15.25 -63.09
CA GLU A 754 14.14 -16.62 -63.19
C GLU A 754 13.96 -17.13 -64.64
N GLN A 755 13.88 -16.24 -65.62
CA GLN A 755 13.84 -16.62 -67.03
C GLN A 755 15.01 -16.01 -67.79
N GLY A 756 16.13 -16.74 -67.79
CA GLY A 756 17.27 -16.44 -68.64
C GLY A 756 16.91 -16.51 -70.13
N GLY A 757 17.40 -15.54 -70.90
CA GLY A 757 17.42 -15.62 -72.36
C GLY A 757 17.21 -14.29 -73.08
N GLU A 758 18.32 -13.59 -73.35
CA GLU A 758 18.61 -12.88 -74.60
C GLU A 758 17.56 -11.90 -75.21
N VAL A 759 17.89 -10.61 -75.18
CA VAL A 759 18.36 -9.78 -76.33
C VAL A 759 18.01 -8.31 -76.07
N CYS A 760 19.03 -7.45 -76.14
CA CYS A 760 18.94 -5.99 -76.11
C CYS A 760 18.11 -5.40 -77.26
N LEU A 761 17.37 -4.32 -76.97
CA LEU A 761 17.66 -2.97 -77.50
C LEU A 761 16.89 -1.90 -76.72
#